data_AF-A0AAQ0QCX6-F1
#
_entry.id   AF-A0AAQ0QCX6-F1
#
_cell.length_a   1.000
_cell.length_b   1.000
_cell.length_c   1.000
_cell.angle_alpha   90.00
_cell.angle_beta   90.00
_cell.angle_gamma   90.00
#
_symmetry.space_group_name_H-M   'P 1'
#
loop_
_entity.id
_entity.type
_entity.pdbx_description
1 polymer ?
#
loop_
_entity_poly.entity_id
_entity_poly.type
_entity_poly.pdbx_seq_one_letter_code
_entity_poly.pdbx_strand_id
1 'polypeptide(L)'
;MPEYSYLHVALRGEVQGVTRTLYSYPSEEEGDFDPRWNSTLVEPGAAVKRFLNANECYILQSTPRGHYFSLITRNALSPERGYMMISILVSDGCSLTGRQLMNSFTNLKKALIEDENLTDSAVEEAFAQASVPAEPLKLEAWRYKAPADDEKPAEAAYRTYISQQELESIFSFPCQPGYEGYRCIIVVSATTSLRPGVKMPRITAPIRKLYSVVCPEGVTASSLQVYDGDRLELSFSKEGFNTHVETVIVGTPSAYTKYEGSTIAVRSASQTGIRFERRIPVKVLSAKGVALNGYTITLNGRPVNTMDPFIELFEKDLQPDTEVEITVQSNNYRTLKLKKPSAEMLVTEELELVMQPIEQGVTLRLDFGDGRVFEQQISIEKNTPEYNRLHSGNFHGFRAHRLVTQDDSEVYNVDVRITSRPVAPNFESARGESATEPAHKAPKFENVSDEARPERRPIDASLPVAEGRREAENVVENTGSKPDFDYDDDDDDDSAELRPWYRRAAFLWGGLAVIVAVVALAWLLPQYTGSSDDPAPAEEFAADANSDQTVAQAPVALSPEEQADVDYLNSNSVWDLAKIQSDMGKSLFQAIGEGDIDAVVNNPYYAVTGRCTNEKANLVADLIWRAKGSFSDAANRRTMRSTIKNGSIDLKAFSDNLAKRRPSEKANEAPRPVK
;
A
#
# COMPACT_ATOMS: atom_id res chain seq x y z
N MET A 1 26.66 12.39 31.23
CA MET A 1 25.57 12.82 30.33
C MET A 1 24.62 11.66 30.14
N PRO A 2 23.31 11.86 30.36
CA PRO A 2 22.30 10.82 30.18
C PRO A 2 22.24 10.38 28.72
N GLU A 3 22.12 9.07 28.48
CA GLU A 3 22.08 8.50 27.12
C GLU A 3 20.87 9.02 26.33
N TYR A 4 19.73 9.20 27.00
CA TYR A 4 18.47 9.67 26.42
C TYR A 4 18.13 11.09 26.85
N SER A 5 19.01 12.05 26.56
CA SER A 5 18.89 13.47 26.97
C SER A 5 17.58 14.18 26.55
N TYR A 6 16.83 13.64 25.59
CA TYR A 6 15.54 14.19 25.13
C TYR A 6 14.33 13.62 25.89
N LEU A 7 14.55 12.67 26.81
CA LEU A 7 13.53 12.02 27.63
C LEU A 7 13.74 12.34 29.10
N HIS A 8 12.65 12.68 29.77
CA HIS A 8 12.61 12.77 31.22
C HIS A 8 11.55 11.84 31.77
N VAL A 9 11.83 11.17 32.88
CA VAL A 9 10.89 10.25 33.54
C VAL A 9 10.60 10.72 34.94
N ALA A 10 9.37 10.54 35.40
CA ALA A 10 9.02 10.66 36.81
C ALA A 10 8.17 9.48 37.26
N LEU A 11 8.53 8.89 38.40
CA LEU A 11 7.66 8.02 39.18
C LEU A 11 6.99 8.87 40.26
N ARG A 12 5.66 8.94 40.24
CA ARG A 12 4.86 9.63 41.25
C ARG A 12 3.97 8.63 41.99
N GLY A 13 3.81 8.82 43.30
CA GLY A 13 3.00 7.96 44.15
C GLY A 13 2.45 8.71 45.36
N GLU A 14 1.51 8.09 46.06
CA GLU A 14 0.90 8.67 47.26
C GLU A 14 1.80 8.44 48.49
N VAL A 15 2.26 9.53 49.11
CA VAL A 15 3.04 9.50 50.35
C VAL A 15 2.32 10.36 51.39
N GLN A 16 1.85 9.73 52.47
CA GLN A 16 1.11 10.41 53.55
C GLN A 16 -0.12 11.19 53.06
N GLY A 17 -0.86 10.65 52.08
CA GLY A 17 -2.08 11.28 51.56
C GLY A 17 -1.85 12.37 50.50
N VAL A 18 -0.61 12.61 50.08
CA VAL A 18 -0.27 13.58 49.04
C VAL A 18 0.54 12.90 47.94
N THR A 19 0.18 13.12 46.67
CA THR A 19 0.96 12.64 45.53
C THR A 19 2.29 13.40 45.45
N ARG A 20 3.42 12.68 45.49
CA ARG A 20 4.76 13.23 45.35
C ARG A 20 5.56 12.50 44.29
N THR A 21 6.55 13.16 43.72
CA THR A 21 7.58 12.52 42.89
C THR A 21 8.50 11.71 43.80
N LEU A 22 8.57 10.41 43.55
CA LEU A 22 9.42 9.46 44.28
C LEU A 22 10.79 9.32 43.62
N TYR A 23 10.83 9.46 42.30
CA TYR A 23 12.03 9.35 41.50
C TYR A 23 11.87 10.15 40.20
N SER A 24 12.97 10.71 39.70
CA SER A 24 13.06 11.40 38.42
C SER A 24 14.33 11.01 37.66
N TYR A 25 14.21 10.87 36.35
CA TYR A 25 15.33 10.66 35.42
C TYR A 25 15.45 11.87 34.47
N PRO A 26 16.67 12.34 34.19
CA PRO A 26 17.92 12.01 34.90
C PRO A 26 17.85 12.45 36.37
N SER A 27 18.49 11.71 37.26
CA SER A 27 18.53 12.01 38.70
C SER A 27 19.47 13.18 39.02
N GLU A 28 20.52 13.34 38.22
CA GLU A 28 21.40 14.51 38.21
C GLU A 28 20.97 15.44 37.06
N GLU A 29 20.19 16.48 37.37
CA GLU A 29 19.80 17.50 36.38
C GLU A 29 21.00 18.40 36.07
N GLU A 30 21.73 18.11 34.97
CA GLU A 30 22.67 19.05 34.37
C GLU A 30 21.89 20.10 33.54
N GLY A 31 21.39 21.17 34.18
CA GLY A 31 20.79 22.33 33.49
C GLY A 31 19.58 22.96 34.19
N ASP A 32 19.04 24.03 33.61
CA ASP A 32 17.89 24.81 34.13
C ASP A 32 16.52 24.23 33.67
N PHE A 33 16.48 22.94 33.30
CA PHE A 33 15.29 22.30 32.72
C PHE A 33 14.42 21.67 33.82
N ASP A 34 13.31 22.34 34.20
CA ASP A 34 12.46 21.98 35.36
C ASP A 34 11.48 20.75 35.27
N PRO A 35 11.34 19.91 34.25
CA PRO A 35 10.04 19.25 33.82
C PRO A 35 8.63 19.61 34.38
N ARG A 36 8.42 20.40 35.43
CA ARG A 36 7.14 20.80 36.05
C ARG A 36 6.20 19.64 36.40
N TRP A 37 6.72 18.51 36.88
CA TRP A 37 5.94 17.31 37.20
C TRP A 37 4.76 17.56 38.14
N ASN A 38 4.94 18.42 39.15
CA ASN A 38 3.94 18.66 40.18
C ASN A 38 2.84 19.67 39.79
N SER A 39 3.13 20.60 38.88
CA SER A 39 2.19 21.65 38.46
C SER A 39 1.49 21.34 37.14
N THR A 40 2.10 20.51 36.29
CA THR A 40 1.61 20.23 34.93
C THR A 40 0.70 19.00 34.90
N LEU A 41 1.10 17.92 35.57
CA LEU A 41 0.44 16.63 35.47
C LEU A 41 -0.85 16.53 36.30
N VAL A 42 -1.70 15.59 35.92
CA VAL A 42 -2.94 15.27 36.64
C VAL A 42 -2.60 14.51 37.94
N GLU A 43 -3.47 14.63 38.95
CA GLU A 43 -3.38 13.79 40.15
C GLU A 43 -3.89 12.36 39.81
N PRO A 44 -3.09 11.31 40.07
CA PRO A 44 -3.37 9.97 39.57
C PRO A 44 -4.65 9.35 40.15
N GLY A 45 -4.89 9.54 41.44
CA GLY A 45 -6.10 9.06 42.10
C GLY A 45 -7.36 9.70 41.53
N ALA A 46 -7.38 11.02 41.33
CA ALA A 46 -8.49 11.76 40.76
C ALA A 46 -8.75 11.38 39.30
N ALA A 47 -7.71 11.15 38.51
CA ALA A 47 -7.84 10.71 37.12
C ALA A 47 -8.53 9.33 37.03
N VAL A 48 -8.09 8.35 37.81
CA VAL A 48 -8.65 6.97 37.76
C VAL A 48 -10.02 6.89 38.41
N LYS A 49 -10.27 7.61 39.53
CA LYS A 49 -11.56 7.58 40.26
C LYS A 49 -12.76 8.08 39.42
N ARG A 50 -12.50 8.82 38.34
CA ARG A 50 -13.52 9.24 37.35
C ARG A 50 -14.15 8.05 36.60
N PHE A 51 -13.51 6.89 36.63
CA PHE A 51 -13.95 5.69 35.91
C PHE A 51 -14.33 4.54 36.86
N LEU A 52 -15.21 3.67 36.37
CA LEU A 52 -15.55 2.39 36.98
C LEU A 52 -14.67 1.31 36.35
N ASN A 53 -14.08 0.44 37.18
CA ASN A 53 -13.28 -0.72 36.77
C ASN A 53 -11.99 -0.40 35.98
N ALA A 54 -11.45 0.82 36.10
CA ALA A 54 -10.15 1.17 35.53
C ALA A 54 -9.00 0.67 36.43
N ASN A 55 -8.29 -0.37 35.99
CA ASN A 55 -7.06 -0.85 36.64
C ASN A 55 -5.83 -0.09 36.16
N GLU A 56 -5.82 0.24 34.87
CA GLU A 56 -4.78 1.01 34.21
C GLU A 56 -5.43 2.13 33.39
N CYS A 57 -4.75 3.26 33.33
CA CYS A 57 -5.19 4.46 32.65
C CYS A 57 -3.98 5.16 32.07
N TYR A 58 -4.06 5.62 30.83
CA TYR A 58 -3.01 6.41 30.24
C TYR A 58 -3.42 7.87 30.09
N ILE A 59 -2.44 8.78 30.05
CA ILE A 59 -2.67 10.21 29.89
C ILE A 59 -1.76 10.73 28.78
N LEU A 60 -2.33 11.54 27.91
CA LEU A 60 -1.62 12.37 26.94
C LEU A 60 -1.78 13.84 27.33
N GLN A 61 -0.69 14.57 27.36
CA GLN A 61 -0.70 16.01 27.60
C GLN A 61 0.41 16.66 26.78
N SER A 62 0.10 17.80 26.17
CA SER A 62 1.06 18.55 25.35
C SER A 62 1.33 19.91 25.98
N THR A 63 2.59 20.34 25.98
CA THR A 63 3.01 21.65 26.48
C THR A 63 4.14 22.20 25.60
N PRO A 64 4.55 23.47 25.76
CA PRO A 64 5.71 24.01 25.03
C PRO A 64 7.03 23.25 25.24
N ARG A 65 7.12 22.39 26.27
CA ARG A 65 8.31 21.56 26.54
C ARG A 65 8.31 20.25 25.75
N GLY A 66 7.15 19.87 25.19
CA GLY A 66 6.92 18.61 24.50
C GLY A 66 5.71 17.86 25.03
N HIS A 67 5.72 16.53 24.86
CA HIS A 67 4.58 15.67 25.11
C HIS A 67 4.81 14.78 26.32
N TYR A 68 3.89 14.88 27.27
CA TYR A 68 3.82 14.01 28.44
C TYR A 68 2.92 12.82 28.11
N PHE A 69 3.50 11.64 28.25
CA PHE A 69 2.82 10.36 28.25
C PHE A 69 2.84 9.83 29.66
N SER A 70 1.73 9.35 30.18
CA SER A 70 1.72 8.77 31.53
C SER A 70 0.93 7.48 31.59
N LEU A 71 1.40 6.55 32.40
CA LEU A 71 0.69 5.35 32.83
C LEU A 71 0.35 5.50 34.31
N ILE A 72 -0.92 5.40 34.65
CA ILE A 72 -1.40 5.24 36.02
C ILE A 72 -1.78 3.78 36.22
N THR A 73 -1.16 3.14 37.21
CA THR A 73 -1.41 1.75 37.58
C THR A 73 -1.49 1.64 39.10
N ARG A 74 -2.16 0.61 39.60
CA ARG A 74 -2.06 0.26 41.02
C ARG A 74 -0.73 -0.43 41.28
N ASN A 75 -0.14 -0.20 42.46
CA ASN A 75 0.97 -1.01 42.92
C ASN A 75 0.43 -2.39 43.36
N ALA A 76 0.79 -3.45 42.64
CA ALA A 76 0.33 -4.81 42.93
C ALA A 76 1.00 -5.42 44.17
N LEU A 77 2.24 -5.04 44.45
CA LEU A 77 3.04 -5.53 45.58
C LEU A 77 2.71 -4.82 46.89
N SER A 78 2.40 -3.52 46.80
CA SER A 78 2.02 -2.66 47.92
C SER A 78 0.72 -1.91 47.64
N PRO A 79 -0.46 -2.58 47.72
CA PRO A 79 -1.75 -1.96 47.45
C PRO A 79 -2.09 -0.77 48.35
N GLU A 80 -1.45 -0.67 49.53
CA GLU A 80 -1.52 0.44 50.48
C GLU A 80 -0.88 1.74 49.96
N ARG A 81 0.04 1.65 48.99
CA ARG A 81 0.64 2.82 48.32
C ARG A 81 -0.27 3.44 47.24
N GLY A 82 -1.48 2.91 47.09
CA GLY A 82 -2.50 3.48 46.21
C GLY A 82 -2.15 3.37 44.72
N TYR A 83 -2.39 4.46 43.99
CA TYR A 83 -2.09 4.56 42.57
C TYR A 83 -0.71 5.20 42.34
N MET A 84 0.07 4.57 41.48
CA MET A 84 1.37 5.04 41.02
C MET A 84 1.24 5.56 39.59
N MET A 85 2.02 6.57 39.24
CA MET A 85 2.04 7.18 37.92
C MET A 85 3.46 7.25 37.40
N ILE A 86 3.73 6.57 36.29
CA ILE A 86 4.97 6.70 35.52
C ILE A 86 4.69 7.71 34.41
N SER A 87 5.49 8.77 34.34
CA SER A 87 5.36 9.82 33.31
C SER A 87 6.64 9.89 32.50
N ILE A 88 6.53 9.89 31.18
CA ILE A 88 7.61 10.11 30.22
C ILE A 88 7.32 11.44 29.52
N LEU A 89 8.22 12.40 29.67
CA LEU A 89 8.23 13.63 28.88
C LEU A 89 9.16 13.43 27.70
N VAL A 90 8.58 13.48 26.50
CA VAL A 90 9.33 13.53 25.23
C VAL A 90 9.49 14.99 24.85
N SER A 91 10.73 15.45 24.65
CA SER A 91 11.04 16.84 24.30
C SER A 91 10.33 17.30 23.03
N ASP A 92 10.03 18.60 22.94
CA ASP A 92 9.32 19.18 21.81
C ASP A 92 9.95 18.84 20.46
N GLY A 93 9.13 18.42 19.50
CA GLY A 93 9.55 17.98 18.18
C GLY A 93 10.27 16.62 18.13
N CYS A 94 10.64 16.00 19.26
CA CYS A 94 11.17 14.64 19.28
C CYS A 94 10.03 13.63 19.23
N SER A 95 10.20 12.54 18.49
CA SER A 95 9.14 11.54 18.28
C SER A 95 9.54 10.15 18.78
N LEU A 96 8.53 9.42 19.26
CA LEU A 96 8.62 8.00 19.57
C LEU A 96 7.42 7.29 18.94
N THR A 97 7.63 6.05 18.51
CA THR A 97 6.50 5.21 18.10
C THR A 97 5.67 4.81 19.33
N GLY A 98 4.36 4.62 19.14
CA GLY A 98 3.51 4.16 20.24
C GLY A 98 3.94 2.80 20.78
N ARG A 99 4.52 1.92 19.95
CA ARG A 99 5.11 0.66 20.41
C ARG A 99 6.28 0.88 21.36
N GLN A 100 7.21 1.77 21.02
CA GLN A 100 8.32 2.13 21.91
C GLN A 100 7.78 2.66 23.23
N LEU A 101 6.81 3.58 23.22
CA LEU A 101 6.19 4.11 24.43
C LEU A 101 5.51 3.02 25.29
N MET A 102 4.75 2.11 24.69
CA MET A 102 4.09 1.02 25.42
C MET A 102 5.09 0.03 26.04
N ASN A 103 6.14 -0.31 25.29
CA ASN A 103 7.22 -1.16 25.79
C ASN A 103 7.99 -0.46 26.92
N SER A 104 8.27 0.84 26.78
CA SER A 104 8.90 1.64 27.84
C SER A 104 8.06 1.64 29.10
N PHE A 105 6.73 1.85 29.01
CA PHE A 105 5.87 1.77 30.20
C PHE A 105 5.89 0.40 30.85
N THR A 106 5.90 -0.68 30.06
CA THR A 106 5.96 -2.05 30.56
C THR A 106 7.26 -2.30 31.32
N ASN A 107 8.40 -1.93 30.72
CA ASN A 107 9.72 -2.12 31.30
C ASN A 107 9.97 -1.22 32.52
N LEU A 108 9.53 0.04 32.46
CA LEU A 108 9.62 0.98 33.59
C LEU A 108 8.71 0.59 34.74
N LYS A 109 7.51 0.05 34.47
CA LYS A 109 6.64 -0.51 35.51
C LYS A 109 7.33 -1.64 36.25
N LYS A 110 7.93 -2.57 35.50
CA LYS A 110 8.71 -3.66 36.08
C LYS A 110 9.87 -3.14 36.92
N ALA A 111 10.75 -2.31 36.34
CA ALA A 111 11.94 -1.83 37.03
C ALA A 111 11.64 -0.93 38.24
N LEU A 112 10.75 0.06 38.10
CA LEU A 112 10.54 1.11 39.11
C LEU A 112 9.48 0.76 40.16
N ILE A 113 8.48 -0.06 39.82
CA ILE A 113 7.37 -0.41 40.72
C ILE A 113 7.51 -1.83 41.26
N GLU A 114 7.83 -2.81 40.40
CA GLU A 114 7.87 -4.22 40.79
C GLU A 114 9.23 -4.58 41.43
N ASP A 115 10.33 -4.14 40.83
CA ASP A 115 11.69 -4.41 41.32
C ASP A 115 12.21 -3.32 42.27
N GLU A 116 11.47 -2.20 42.42
CA GLU A 116 11.84 -1.00 43.20
C GLU A 116 13.26 -0.46 42.91
N ASN A 117 13.77 -0.66 41.69
CA ASN A 117 15.10 -0.23 41.27
C ASN A 117 15.08 1.22 40.75
N LEU A 118 15.21 2.18 41.67
CA LEU A 118 15.15 3.62 41.38
C LEU A 118 16.51 4.19 40.97
N THR A 119 17.09 3.67 39.89
CA THR A 119 18.39 4.14 39.36
C THR A 119 18.29 4.56 37.89
N ASP A 120 19.12 5.52 37.48
CA ASP A 120 19.17 6.01 36.10
C ASP A 120 19.54 4.89 35.11
N SER A 121 20.46 4.00 35.51
CA SER A 121 20.84 2.83 34.71
C SER A 121 19.66 1.88 34.45
N ALA A 122 18.73 1.74 35.40
CA ALA A 122 17.55 0.90 35.21
C ALA A 122 16.56 1.52 34.20
N VAL A 123 16.46 2.86 34.18
CA VAL A 123 15.66 3.59 33.20
C VAL A 123 16.28 3.47 31.80
N GLU A 124 17.59 3.64 31.69
CA GLU A 124 18.32 3.50 30.43
C GLU A 124 18.21 2.08 29.86
N GLU A 125 18.34 1.05 30.71
CA GLU A 125 18.12 -0.34 30.31
C GLU A 125 16.67 -0.58 29.86
N ALA A 126 15.68 -0.02 30.56
CA ALA A 126 14.27 -0.12 30.18
C ALA A 126 13.99 0.51 28.80
N PHE A 127 14.64 1.64 28.48
CA PHE A 127 14.56 2.28 27.17
C PHE A 127 15.27 1.47 26.08
N ALA A 128 16.47 0.95 26.35
CA ALA A 128 17.19 0.10 25.42
C ALA A 128 16.39 -1.17 25.06
N GLN A 129 15.82 -1.85 26.07
CA GLN A 129 14.93 -3.01 25.87
C GLN A 129 13.65 -2.65 25.12
N ALA A 130 13.17 -1.41 25.24
CA ALA A 130 12.02 -0.90 24.50
C ALA A 130 12.34 -0.48 23.06
N SER A 131 13.60 -0.63 22.62
CA SER A 131 14.10 -0.16 21.31
C SER A 131 13.91 1.34 21.09
N VAL A 132 14.02 2.13 22.16
CA VAL A 132 14.06 3.59 22.09
C VAL A 132 15.42 4.01 21.52
N PRO A 133 15.47 4.90 20.51
CA PRO A 133 16.75 5.33 19.95
C PRO A 133 17.43 6.35 20.87
N ALA A 134 18.75 6.30 21.00
CA ALA A 134 19.52 7.31 21.74
C ALA A 134 19.41 8.70 21.08
N GLU A 135 19.40 8.74 19.74
CA GLU A 135 19.12 9.96 18.98
C GLU A 135 17.65 9.98 18.51
N PRO A 136 16.85 10.98 18.91
CA PRO A 136 15.45 11.03 18.55
C PRO A 136 15.25 11.42 17.09
N LEU A 137 14.24 10.82 16.46
CA LEU A 137 13.74 11.34 15.21
C LEU A 137 12.95 12.64 15.47
N LYS A 138 13.35 13.73 14.83
CA LYS A 138 12.69 15.04 14.96
C LYS A 138 11.61 15.22 13.92
N LEU A 139 10.37 15.43 14.35
CA LEU A 139 9.19 15.56 13.49
C LEU A 139 8.43 16.86 13.78
N GLU A 140 8.12 17.62 12.73
CA GLU A 140 7.27 18.81 12.82
C GLU A 140 5.86 18.50 13.36
N ALA A 141 5.34 17.30 13.08
CA ALA A 141 4.04 16.84 13.60
C ALA A 141 4.04 16.68 15.13
N TRP A 142 5.22 16.53 15.74
CA TRP A 142 5.44 16.42 17.18
C TRP A 142 5.81 17.75 17.83
N ARG A 143 5.79 18.87 17.09
CA ARG A 143 5.93 20.19 17.70
C ARG A 143 4.64 20.63 18.37
N TYR A 144 4.77 21.22 19.54
CA TYR A 144 3.69 21.83 20.28
C TYR A 144 3.03 22.92 19.45
N LYS A 145 1.70 22.91 19.43
CA LYS A 145 0.88 23.97 18.84
C LYS A 145 0.12 24.65 19.97
N ALA A 146 0.31 25.96 20.08
CA ALA A 146 -0.48 26.74 21.02
C ALA A 146 -1.97 26.71 20.61
N PRO A 147 -2.90 26.65 21.57
CA PRO A 147 -4.33 26.80 21.30
C PRO A 147 -4.58 28.12 20.54
N ALA A 148 -5.50 28.09 19.58
CA ALA A 148 -5.81 29.24 18.72
C ALA A 148 -6.55 30.38 19.45
N ASP A 149 -7.19 30.08 20.59
CA ASP A 149 -8.01 31.01 21.35
C ASP A 149 -7.41 31.27 22.75
N ASP A 150 -7.59 32.50 23.26
CA ASP A 150 -7.30 32.88 24.67
C ASP A 150 -8.23 32.18 25.69
N GLU A 151 -9.10 31.27 25.22
CA GLU A 151 -9.94 30.44 26.08
C GLU A 151 -9.09 29.41 26.82
N LYS A 152 -9.25 29.35 28.15
CA LYS A 152 -8.58 28.34 28.96
C LYS A 152 -9.06 26.95 28.53
N PRO A 153 -8.16 26.04 28.14
CA PRO A 153 -8.57 24.70 27.73
C PRO A 153 -9.31 24.00 28.88
N ALA A 154 -10.32 23.20 28.53
CA ALA A 154 -11.04 22.39 29.50
C ALA A 154 -10.09 21.41 30.19
N GLU A 155 -10.40 21.01 31.43
CA GLU A 155 -9.45 20.26 32.27
C GLU A 155 -9.06 18.91 31.66
N ALA A 156 -10.02 18.14 31.17
CA ALA A 156 -9.77 16.82 30.60
C ALA A 156 -10.87 16.38 29.64
N ALA A 157 -10.48 15.57 28.66
CA ALA A 157 -11.38 14.71 27.89
C ALA A 157 -10.90 13.27 27.98
N TYR A 158 -11.71 12.32 27.52
CA TYR A 158 -11.27 10.93 27.45
C TYR A 158 -11.53 10.27 26.09
N ARG A 159 -10.67 9.31 25.74
CA ARG A 159 -10.83 8.40 24.61
C ARG A 159 -10.70 6.97 25.09
N THR A 160 -11.37 6.06 24.39
CA THR A 160 -11.29 4.63 24.64
C THR A 160 -10.43 3.93 23.59
N TYR A 161 -9.73 2.86 23.95
CA TYR A 161 -9.09 1.94 23.01
C TYR A 161 -9.63 0.51 23.19
N ILE A 162 -9.71 -0.26 22.10
CA ILE A 162 -10.21 -1.64 22.08
C ILE A 162 -9.07 -2.65 21.96
N SER A 163 -7.91 -2.25 21.40
CA SER A 163 -6.75 -3.11 21.22
C SER A 163 -5.44 -2.39 21.51
N GLN A 164 -4.38 -3.16 21.75
CA GLN A 164 -3.02 -2.62 21.88
C GLN A 164 -2.59 -1.85 20.64
N GLN A 165 -2.94 -2.32 19.43
CA GLN A 165 -2.61 -1.62 18.18
C GLN A 165 -3.28 -0.25 18.09
N GLU A 166 -4.52 -0.11 18.56
CA GLU A 166 -5.20 1.19 18.62
C GLU A 166 -4.53 2.12 19.63
N LEU A 167 -4.12 1.59 20.79
CA LEU A 167 -3.37 2.33 21.80
C LEU A 167 -2.01 2.80 21.25
N GLU A 168 -1.26 1.93 20.59
CA GLU A 168 -0.01 2.27 19.90
C GLU A 168 -0.26 3.35 18.82
N SER A 169 -1.36 3.27 18.08
CA SER A 169 -1.72 4.31 17.11
C SER A 169 -2.04 5.64 17.80
N ILE A 170 -2.79 5.65 18.90
CA ILE A 170 -3.10 6.87 19.66
C ILE A 170 -1.82 7.55 20.14
N PHE A 171 -0.85 6.77 20.64
CA PHE A 171 0.41 7.27 21.20
C PHE A 171 1.43 7.66 20.13
N SER A 172 1.32 7.12 18.92
CA SER A 172 2.15 7.54 17.78
C SER A 172 1.73 8.90 17.20
N PHE A 173 0.49 9.35 17.42
CA PHE A 173 -0.04 10.60 16.88
C PHE A 173 -0.64 11.48 17.99
N PRO A 174 0.20 12.01 18.91
CA PRO A 174 -0.26 12.73 20.09
C PRO A 174 -0.97 14.05 19.76
N CYS A 175 -0.66 14.68 18.63
CA CYS A 175 -1.29 15.92 18.17
C CYS A 175 -2.52 15.62 17.29
N GLN A 176 -3.73 15.80 17.82
CA GLN A 176 -4.98 15.62 17.08
C GLN A 176 -5.81 16.91 17.10
N PRO A 177 -6.49 17.30 16.00
CA PRO A 177 -7.33 18.49 15.98
C PRO A 177 -8.40 18.52 17.09
N GLY A 178 -8.89 17.35 17.51
CA GLY A 178 -9.86 17.24 18.60
C GLY A 178 -9.29 17.33 20.02
N TYR A 179 -7.96 17.48 20.18
CA TYR A 179 -7.30 17.53 21.48
C TYR A 179 -7.01 18.97 21.96
N GLU A 180 -7.00 19.94 21.04
CA GLU A 180 -6.53 21.31 21.29
C GLU A 180 -7.31 22.04 22.39
N GLY A 181 -8.60 21.72 22.56
CA GLY A 181 -9.46 22.31 23.59
C GLY A 181 -9.30 21.74 25.00
N TYR A 182 -8.38 20.79 25.22
CA TYR A 182 -8.24 20.08 26.49
C TYR A 182 -6.81 20.11 27.01
N ARG A 183 -6.64 20.31 28.33
CA ARG A 183 -5.34 20.26 28.99
C ARG A 183 -4.72 18.87 28.95
N CYS A 184 -5.54 17.83 29.06
CA CYS A 184 -5.09 16.44 28.98
C CYS A 184 -6.16 15.51 28.40
N ILE A 185 -5.72 14.43 27.77
CA ILE A 185 -6.56 13.37 27.23
C ILE A 185 -6.30 12.10 28.02
N ILE A 186 -7.34 11.59 28.67
CA ILE A 186 -7.31 10.33 29.39
C ILE A 186 -7.66 9.19 28.42
N VAL A 187 -6.79 8.19 28.31
CA VAL A 187 -6.96 7.04 27.42
C VAL A 187 -7.19 5.79 28.26
N VAL A 188 -8.37 5.17 28.13
CA VAL A 188 -8.81 4.02 28.93
C VAL A 188 -9.32 2.88 28.04
N SER A 189 -9.37 1.65 28.55
CA SER A 189 -9.96 0.53 27.81
C SER A 189 -11.44 0.81 27.48
N ALA A 190 -11.93 0.31 26.36
CA ALA A 190 -13.33 0.39 25.98
C ALA A 190 -14.29 -0.36 26.93
N THR A 191 -13.76 -1.27 27.77
CA THR A 191 -14.52 -1.94 28.84
C THR A 191 -14.74 -1.04 30.06
N THR A 192 -13.99 0.07 30.17
CA THR A 192 -14.09 1.05 31.24
C THR A 192 -15.25 2.01 30.99
N SER A 193 -16.05 2.28 32.02
CA SER A 193 -17.16 3.25 31.95
C SER A 193 -16.89 4.46 32.84
N LEU A 194 -17.39 5.62 32.45
CA LEU A 194 -17.35 6.81 33.30
C LEU A 194 -18.25 6.60 34.53
N ARG A 195 -17.80 7.03 35.71
CA ARG A 195 -18.61 6.95 36.93
C ARG A 195 -19.85 7.86 36.81
N PRO A 196 -21.04 7.41 37.25
CA PRO A 196 -22.24 8.25 37.26
C PRO A 196 -22.00 9.58 37.96
N GLY A 197 -22.49 10.67 37.36
CA GLY A 197 -22.34 12.03 37.88
C GLY A 197 -21.06 12.76 37.46
N VAL A 198 -20.06 12.08 36.91
CA VAL A 198 -18.88 12.74 36.32
C VAL A 198 -19.26 13.29 34.95
N LYS A 199 -18.96 14.57 34.70
CA LYS A 199 -19.11 15.20 33.38
C LYS A 199 -17.73 15.33 32.74
N MET A 200 -17.43 14.47 31.78
CA MET A 200 -16.20 14.55 31.00
C MET A 200 -16.50 14.16 29.55
N PRO A 201 -16.13 14.98 28.55
CA PRO A 201 -16.42 14.70 27.15
C PRO A 201 -15.63 13.50 26.63
N ARG A 202 -16.29 12.66 25.82
CA ARG A 202 -15.67 11.53 25.12
C ARG A 202 -15.28 11.93 23.71
N ILE A 203 -14.02 11.71 23.33
CA ILE A 203 -13.53 11.94 21.99
C ILE A 203 -13.71 10.66 21.16
N THR A 204 -14.64 10.71 20.20
CA THR A 204 -15.02 9.59 19.33
C THR A 204 -14.54 9.72 17.89
N ALA A 205 -13.98 10.88 17.50
CA ALA A 205 -13.39 11.06 16.18
C ALA A 205 -12.31 9.98 15.91
N PRO A 206 -12.05 9.59 14.66
CA PRO A 206 -10.92 8.72 14.36
C PRO A 206 -9.58 9.46 14.56
N ILE A 207 -8.50 8.72 14.73
CA ILE A 207 -7.13 9.29 14.72
C ILE A 207 -6.82 9.74 13.29
N ARG A 208 -6.53 11.03 13.13
CA ARG A 208 -6.00 11.58 11.88
C ARG A 208 -4.49 11.38 11.90
N LYS A 209 -4.00 10.45 11.08
CA LYS A 209 -2.57 10.11 11.02
C LYS A 209 -1.87 11.07 10.07
N LEU A 210 -1.01 11.90 10.61
CA LEU A 210 -0.10 12.76 9.87
C LEU A 210 1.28 12.14 9.95
N TYR A 211 1.80 11.70 8.81
CA TYR A 211 3.10 11.06 8.71
C TYR A 211 4.17 12.05 8.28
N SER A 212 5.38 11.85 8.80
CA SER A 212 6.59 12.49 8.29
C SER A 212 7.36 11.52 7.39
N VAL A 213 7.77 11.99 6.23
CA VAL A 213 8.48 11.20 5.22
C VAL A 213 9.98 11.34 5.42
N VAL A 214 10.67 10.22 5.57
CA VAL A 214 12.13 10.15 5.68
C VAL A 214 12.67 9.45 4.45
N CYS A 215 13.43 10.18 3.65
CA CYS A 215 14.02 9.68 2.41
C CYS A 215 15.49 9.30 2.61
N PRO A 216 15.93 8.14 2.07
CA PRO A 216 17.35 7.82 1.97
C PRO A 216 18.02 8.66 0.87
N GLU A 217 19.35 8.58 0.80
CA GLU A 217 20.13 9.25 -0.24
C GLU A 217 19.67 8.84 -1.66
N GLY A 218 19.65 9.81 -2.57
CA GLY A 218 19.21 9.61 -3.96
C GLY A 218 17.68 9.52 -4.12
N VAL A 219 16.89 9.64 -3.06
CA VAL A 219 15.42 9.64 -3.13
C VAL A 219 14.87 10.96 -2.61
N THR A 220 13.88 11.49 -3.31
CA THR A 220 13.15 12.69 -2.89
C THR A 220 11.66 12.40 -2.88
N ALA A 221 10.93 13.09 -2.02
CA ALA A 221 9.49 12.98 -1.93
C ALA A 221 8.84 14.33 -2.26
N SER A 222 7.68 14.30 -2.91
CA SER A 222 6.88 15.50 -3.22
C SER A 222 6.48 16.31 -1.98
N SER A 223 6.34 15.65 -0.81
CA SER A 223 6.13 16.32 0.47
C SER A 223 6.83 15.56 1.60
N LEU A 224 7.30 16.30 2.60
CA LEU A 224 7.88 15.75 3.83
C LEU A 224 6.82 15.44 4.89
N GLN A 225 5.58 15.88 4.68
CA GLN A 225 4.45 15.59 5.55
C GLN A 225 3.19 15.26 4.74
N VAL A 226 2.53 14.17 5.09
CA VAL A 226 1.36 13.66 4.36
C VAL A 226 0.35 13.00 5.30
N TYR A 227 -0.93 13.17 5.03
CA TYR A 227 -1.98 12.48 5.78
C TYR A 227 -2.22 11.07 5.22
N ASP A 228 -2.79 10.20 6.08
CA ASP A 228 -3.34 8.92 5.66
C ASP A 228 -4.32 9.12 4.48
N GLY A 229 -4.13 8.35 3.39
CA GLY A 229 -4.92 8.45 2.17
C GLY A 229 -4.41 9.46 1.13
N ASP A 230 -3.46 10.33 1.46
CA ASP A 230 -2.86 11.26 0.48
C ASP A 230 -2.02 10.51 -0.57
N ARG A 231 -1.83 11.12 -1.74
CA ARG A 231 -0.88 10.64 -2.75
C ARG A 231 0.49 11.24 -2.49
N LEU A 232 1.50 10.37 -2.41
CA LEU A 232 2.90 10.75 -2.24
C LEU A 232 3.68 10.29 -3.47
N GLU A 233 4.24 11.25 -4.20
CA GLU A 233 5.19 10.97 -5.29
C GLU A 233 6.61 10.84 -4.73
N LEU A 234 7.29 9.76 -5.10
CA LEU A 234 8.66 9.41 -4.75
C LEU A 234 9.51 9.40 -6.02
N SER A 235 10.58 10.21 -6.01
CA SER A 235 11.49 10.38 -7.14
C SER A 235 12.86 9.82 -6.77
N PHE A 236 13.21 8.70 -7.41
CA PHE A 236 14.48 8.01 -7.27
C PHE A 236 15.44 8.53 -8.33
N SER A 237 16.62 8.96 -7.90
CA SER A 237 17.62 9.59 -8.74
C SER A 237 18.97 8.90 -8.55
N LYS A 238 19.71 8.80 -9.65
CA LYS A 238 21.09 8.33 -9.68
C LYS A 238 21.83 9.15 -10.71
N GLU A 239 23.04 9.57 -10.37
CA GLU A 239 23.86 10.41 -11.23
C GLU A 239 24.07 9.75 -12.61
N GLY A 240 23.82 10.52 -13.68
CA GLY A 240 23.94 10.04 -15.05
C GLY A 240 22.77 9.19 -15.55
N PHE A 241 21.72 8.95 -14.76
CA PHE A 241 20.52 8.20 -15.19
C PHE A 241 19.25 9.05 -15.15
N ASN A 242 18.20 8.59 -15.82
CA ASN A 242 16.88 9.21 -15.72
C ASN A 242 16.27 8.96 -14.32
N THR A 243 15.57 9.96 -13.81
CA THR A 243 14.82 9.84 -12.54
C THR A 243 13.65 8.88 -12.73
N HIS A 244 13.55 7.88 -11.84
CA HIS A 244 12.41 6.98 -11.77
C HIS A 244 11.39 7.54 -10.78
N VAL A 245 10.13 7.69 -11.20
CA VAL A 245 9.08 8.32 -10.39
C VAL A 245 8.00 7.31 -10.09
N GLU A 246 7.61 7.20 -8.82
CA GLU A 246 6.56 6.30 -8.34
C GLU A 246 5.56 7.06 -7.48
N THR A 247 4.27 6.74 -7.63
CA THR A 247 3.21 7.31 -6.80
C THR A 247 2.67 6.26 -5.85
N VAL A 248 2.68 6.57 -4.55
CA VAL A 248 2.12 5.69 -3.50
C VAL A 248 0.95 6.37 -2.80
N ILE A 249 -0.02 5.57 -2.36
CA ILE A 249 -1.13 6.05 -1.51
C ILE A 249 -0.73 5.82 -0.05
N VAL A 250 -0.69 6.90 0.72
CA VAL A 250 -0.30 6.86 2.13
C VAL A 250 -1.32 6.05 2.93
N GLY A 251 -0.84 5.23 3.87
CA GLY A 251 -1.66 4.29 4.65
C GLY A 251 -1.83 2.92 3.99
N THR A 252 -1.52 2.78 2.70
CA THR A 252 -1.56 1.48 2.01
C THR A 252 -0.19 0.80 2.00
N PRO A 253 -0.12 -0.54 2.13
CA PRO A 253 1.12 -1.28 1.97
C PRO A 253 1.73 -1.02 0.58
N SER A 254 3.02 -0.69 0.55
CA SER A 254 3.76 -0.45 -0.69
C SER A 254 5.14 -1.10 -0.62
N ALA A 255 5.68 -1.48 -1.78
CA ALA A 255 7.05 -1.97 -1.88
C ALA A 255 8.08 -0.87 -1.57
N TYR A 256 7.71 0.40 -1.73
CA TYR A 256 8.61 1.55 -1.62
C TYR A 256 8.65 2.17 -0.22
N THR A 257 7.69 1.86 0.65
CA THR A 257 7.58 2.51 1.96
C THR A 257 7.43 1.50 3.10
N LYS A 258 7.89 1.89 4.29
CA LYS A 258 7.68 1.19 5.55
C LYS A 258 7.16 2.18 6.58
N TYR A 259 6.10 1.81 7.29
CA TYR A 259 5.50 2.65 8.31
C TYR A 259 6.04 2.27 9.69
N GLU A 260 6.53 3.26 10.42
CA GLU A 260 7.05 3.13 11.78
C GLU A 260 6.46 4.25 12.65
N GLY A 261 5.37 3.96 13.37
CA GLY A 261 4.62 4.97 14.12
C GLY A 261 4.13 6.11 13.22
N SER A 262 4.57 7.35 13.49
CA SER A 262 4.27 8.54 12.68
C SER A 262 5.25 8.78 11.52
N THR A 263 6.11 7.82 11.21
CA THR A 263 7.14 7.97 10.18
C THR A 263 6.88 7.04 9.00
N ILE A 264 7.08 7.56 7.80
CA ILE A 264 7.19 6.79 6.56
C ILE A 264 8.66 6.74 6.19
N ALA A 265 9.30 5.60 6.42
CA ALA A 265 10.64 5.32 5.94
C ALA A 265 10.56 4.89 4.47
N VAL A 266 11.10 5.70 3.57
CA VAL A 266 11.21 5.36 2.15
C VAL A 266 12.37 4.37 1.98
N ARG A 267 12.14 3.30 1.23
CA ARG A 267 13.17 2.30 0.92
C ARG A 267 14.08 2.82 -0.18
N SER A 268 15.33 2.41 -0.16
CA SER A 268 16.29 2.78 -1.21
C SER A 268 15.93 2.12 -2.56
N ALA A 269 16.52 2.62 -3.65
CA ALA A 269 16.37 1.98 -4.97
C ALA A 269 16.83 0.51 -4.97
N SER A 270 17.90 0.19 -4.23
CA SER A 270 18.42 -1.18 -4.10
C SER A 270 17.44 -2.12 -3.37
N GLN A 271 16.74 -1.63 -2.35
CA GLN A 271 15.74 -2.41 -1.59
C GLN A 271 14.44 -2.64 -2.37
N THR A 272 14.15 -1.78 -3.34
CA THR A 272 12.90 -1.79 -4.11
C THR A 272 13.05 -2.48 -5.46
N GLY A 273 14.28 -2.80 -5.88
CA GLY A 273 14.56 -3.43 -7.16
C GLY A 273 14.43 -2.49 -8.36
N ILE A 274 14.38 -1.17 -8.11
CA ILE A 274 14.35 -0.15 -9.17
C ILE A 274 15.66 -0.25 -9.96
N ARG A 275 15.53 -0.31 -11.29
CA ARG A 275 16.66 -0.30 -12.22
C ARG A 275 16.67 1.03 -12.93
N PHE A 276 17.78 1.75 -12.83
CA PHE A 276 17.95 3.00 -13.53
C PHE A 276 18.28 2.75 -15.00
N GLU A 277 17.62 3.52 -15.85
CA GLU A 277 17.87 3.56 -17.28
C GLU A 277 18.34 4.96 -17.69
N ARG A 278 19.14 5.00 -18.74
CA ARG A 278 19.56 6.22 -19.41
C ARG A 278 19.01 6.20 -20.82
N ARG A 279 18.18 7.20 -21.14
CA ARG A 279 17.64 7.44 -22.48
C ARG A 279 18.47 8.52 -23.16
N ILE A 280 19.12 8.16 -24.27
CA ILE A 280 19.91 9.10 -25.06
C ILE A 280 19.25 9.23 -26.43
N PRO A 281 18.73 10.41 -26.80
CA PRO A 281 18.29 10.70 -28.16
C PRO A 281 19.34 10.36 -29.22
N VAL A 282 18.91 9.76 -30.33
CA VAL A 282 19.79 9.35 -31.43
C VAL A 282 19.39 9.97 -32.75
N LYS A 283 20.37 10.51 -33.48
CA LYS A 283 20.24 10.98 -34.86
C LYS A 283 21.15 10.16 -35.77
N VAL A 284 20.56 9.48 -36.76
CA VAL A 284 21.34 8.77 -37.78
C VAL A 284 21.37 9.61 -39.05
N LEU A 285 22.58 10.06 -39.42
CA LEU A 285 22.83 10.99 -40.52
C LEU A 285 23.72 10.32 -41.58
N SER A 286 23.56 10.70 -42.84
CA SER A 286 24.58 10.44 -43.87
C SER A 286 25.79 11.35 -43.67
N ALA A 287 26.93 11.00 -44.28
CA ALA A 287 28.11 11.88 -44.36
C ALA A 287 27.83 13.29 -44.94
N LYS A 288 26.69 13.47 -45.63
CA LYS A 288 26.22 14.76 -46.19
C LYS A 288 25.25 15.51 -45.26
N GLY A 289 25.03 15.02 -44.04
CA GLY A 289 24.15 15.64 -43.03
C GLY A 289 22.65 15.35 -43.21
N VAL A 290 22.27 14.52 -44.19
CA VAL A 290 20.85 14.14 -44.42
C VAL A 290 20.45 13.01 -43.48
N ALA A 291 19.32 13.14 -42.80
CA ALA A 291 18.75 12.10 -41.93
C ALA A 291 18.41 10.83 -42.72
N LEU A 292 18.79 9.68 -42.17
CA LEU A 292 18.54 8.37 -42.78
C LEU A 292 17.27 7.75 -42.23
N ASN A 293 16.54 7.05 -43.10
CA ASN A 293 15.40 6.20 -42.75
C ASN A 293 15.74 4.74 -43.08
N GLY A 294 15.22 3.77 -42.33
CA GLY A 294 15.45 2.35 -42.59
C GLY A 294 16.86 1.89 -42.22
N TYR A 295 17.17 1.98 -40.93
CA TYR A 295 18.41 1.47 -40.33
C TYR A 295 18.10 0.61 -39.11
N THR A 296 19.06 -0.22 -38.72
CA THR A 296 19.03 -0.99 -37.49
C THR A 296 20.19 -0.56 -36.60
N ILE A 297 19.93 -0.42 -35.31
CA ILE A 297 20.95 -0.13 -34.29
C ILE A 297 21.04 -1.34 -33.38
N THR A 298 22.27 -1.77 -33.07
CA THR A 298 22.53 -2.72 -31.99
C THR A 298 23.47 -2.12 -30.95
N LEU A 299 23.16 -2.33 -29.67
CA LEU A 299 23.94 -1.92 -28.52
C LEU A 299 24.43 -3.17 -27.79
N ASN A 300 25.75 -3.32 -27.65
CA ASN A 300 26.37 -4.50 -27.04
C ASN A 300 25.81 -5.83 -27.61
N GLY A 301 25.55 -5.85 -28.92
CA GLY A 301 24.95 -6.99 -29.63
C GLY A 301 23.43 -7.15 -29.50
N ARG A 302 22.74 -6.31 -28.72
CA ARG A 302 21.27 -6.34 -28.57
C ARG A 302 20.62 -5.35 -29.54
N PRO A 303 19.57 -5.73 -30.29
CA PRO A 303 18.87 -4.80 -31.17
C PRO A 303 18.10 -3.74 -30.35
N VAL A 304 18.10 -2.51 -30.85
CA VAL A 304 17.33 -1.38 -30.28
C VAL A 304 16.06 -1.18 -31.10
N ASN A 305 14.96 -0.81 -30.44
CA ASN A 305 13.77 -0.34 -31.12
C ASN A 305 14.04 1.00 -31.80
N THR A 306 14.13 1.02 -33.13
CA THR A 306 14.39 2.24 -33.92
C THR A 306 13.12 3.03 -34.24
N MET A 307 11.94 2.60 -33.78
CA MET A 307 10.72 3.41 -33.88
C MET A 307 10.73 4.60 -32.92
N ASP A 308 11.46 4.48 -31.82
CA ASP A 308 11.66 5.54 -30.84
C ASP A 308 13.02 6.21 -31.08
N PRO A 309 13.11 7.56 -31.06
CA PRO A 309 14.33 8.29 -31.42
C PRO A 309 15.37 8.32 -30.29
N PHE A 310 15.43 7.27 -29.45
CA PHE A 310 16.36 7.18 -28.33
C PHE A 310 16.89 5.75 -28.15
N ILE A 311 18.09 5.65 -27.59
CA ILE A 311 18.66 4.40 -27.10
C ILE A 311 18.46 4.31 -25.59
N GLU A 312 18.14 3.12 -25.11
CA GLU A 312 18.03 2.81 -23.68
C GLU A 312 19.25 2.02 -23.22
N LEU A 313 19.97 2.57 -22.23
CA LEU A 313 21.10 1.92 -21.59
C LEU A 313 20.76 1.67 -20.12
N PHE A 314 20.97 0.45 -19.65
CA PHE A 314 20.74 0.11 -18.25
C PHE A 314 22.04 0.21 -17.45
N GLU A 315 21.95 0.23 -16.13
CA GLU A 315 23.14 0.29 -15.25
C GLU A 315 24.19 -0.77 -15.56
N LYS A 316 23.77 -1.99 -15.95
CA LYS A 316 24.67 -3.08 -16.34
C LYS A 316 25.49 -2.78 -17.58
N ASP A 317 24.97 -1.93 -18.48
CA ASP A 317 25.61 -1.57 -19.74
C ASP A 317 26.53 -0.35 -19.56
N LEU A 318 26.43 0.37 -18.42
CA LEU A 318 27.18 1.59 -18.09
C LEU A 318 28.07 1.42 -16.85
N GLN A 319 28.68 0.24 -16.67
CA GLN A 319 29.60 -0.01 -15.57
C GLN A 319 30.90 0.82 -15.73
N PRO A 320 31.58 1.19 -14.62
CA PRO A 320 32.88 1.87 -14.70
C PRO A 320 33.87 1.07 -15.55
N ASP A 321 34.71 1.76 -16.31
CA ASP A 321 35.77 1.18 -17.16
C ASP A 321 35.28 0.20 -18.25
N THR A 322 33.99 0.24 -18.59
CA THR A 322 33.43 -0.51 -19.72
C THR A 322 33.23 0.37 -20.95
N GLU A 323 33.13 -0.27 -22.11
CA GLU A 323 32.79 0.38 -23.37
C GLU A 323 31.44 -0.12 -23.87
N VAL A 324 30.62 0.81 -24.38
CA VAL A 324 29.39 0.52 -25.09
C VAL A 324 29.72 0.38 -26.57
N GLU A 325 29.43 -0.79 -27.15
CA GLU A 325 29.55 -1.04 -28.58
C GLU A 325 28.24 -0.69 -29.28
N ILE A 326 28.29 0.24 -30.24
CA ILE A 326 27.16 0.71 -31.03
C ILE A 326 27.41 0.33 -32.48
N THR A 327 26.55 -0.49 -33.06
CA THR A 327 26.61 -0.85 -34.48
C THR A 327 25.36 -0.35 -35.20
N VAL A 328 25.54 0.35 -36.32
CA VAL A 328 24.45 0.81 -37.17
C VAL A 328 24.58 0.19 -38.56
N GLN A 329 23.49 -0.38 -39.06
CA GLN A 329 23.41 -0.96 -40.39
C GLN A 329 22.25 -0.32 -41.16
N SER A 330 22.48 -0.03 -42.43
CA SER A 330 21.46 0.49 -43.35
C SER A 330 21.83 0.08 -44.77
N ASN A 331 20.83 -0.06 -45.63
CA ASN A 331 21.04 -0.42 -47.03
C ASN A 331 21.83 0.69 -47.74
N ASN A 332 22.79 0.31 -48.60
CA ASN A 332 23.65 1.24 -49.36
C ASN A 332 24.65 2.06 -48.52
N TYR A 333 24.79 1.80 -47.21
CA TYR A 333 25.77 2.43 -46.33
C TYR A 333 26.73 1.41 -45.72
N ARG A 334 27.96 1.82 -45.45
CA ARG A 334 28.92 1.00 -44.70
C ARG A 334 28.43 0.83 -43.27
N THR A 335 28.57 -0.38 -42.71
CA THR A 335 28.27 -0.63 -41.30
C THR A 335 29.13 0.28 -40.42
N LEU A 336 28.46 1.10 -39.61
CA LEU A 336 29.13 1.93 -38.61
C LEU A 336 29.32 1.08 -37.35
N LYS A 337 30.55 1.01 -36.85
CA LYS A 337 30.87 0.38 -35.55
C LYS A 337 31.60 1.41 -34.69
N LEU A 338 30.99 1.78 -33.57
CA LEU A 338 31.54 2.73 -32.61
C LEU A 338 31.69 2.04 -31.26
N LYS A 339 32.78 2.36 -30.58
CA LYS A 339 32.98 2.02 -29.17
C LYS A 339 33.09 3.32 -28.40
N LYS A 340 32.26 3.47 -27.37
CA LYS A 340 32.20 4.66 -26.54
C LYS A 340 32.38 4.26 -25.08
N PRO A 341 33.29 4.90 -24.33
CA PRO A 341 33.43 4.64 -22.89
C PRO A 341 32.11 4.90 -22.16
N SER A 342 31.77 4.08 -21.18
CA SER A 342 30.55 4.23 -20.39
C SER A 342 30.49 5.58 -19.66
N ALA A 343 31.64 6.13 -19.25
CA ALA A 343 31.74 7.47 -18.65
C ALA A 343 31.31 8.59 -19.63
N GLU A 344 31.62 8.45 -20.92
CA GLU A 344 31.18 9.41 -21.95
C GLU A 344 29.67 9.27 -22.19
N MET A 345 29.18 8.03 -22.27
CA MET A 345 27.76 7.75 -22.49
C MET A 345 26.89 8.27 -21.35
N LEU A 346 27.36 8.26 -20.10
CA LEU A 346 26.66 8.78 -18.92
C LEU A 346 26.42 10.29 -18.94
N VAL A 347 27.17 11.05 -19.74
CA VAL A 347 27.01 12.52 -19.88
C VAL A 347 26.50 12.94 -21.25
N THR A 348 26.42 12.01 -22.21
CA THR A 348 25.98 12.30 -23.58
C THR A 348 24.50 12.65 -23.63
N GLU A 349 24.16 13.88 -24.04
CA GLU A 349 22.78 14.35 -24.18
C GLU A 349 22.13 13.91 -25.51
N GLU A 350 22.91 13.82 -26.58
CA GLU A 350 22.45 13.39 -27.90
C GLU A 350 23.57 12.64 -28.61
N LEU A 351 23.22 11.55 -29.28
CA LEU A 351 24.15 10.71 -30.02
C LEU A 351 23.94 10.89 -31.53
N GLU A 352 24.90 11.52 -32.19
CA GLU A 352 24.93 11.63 -33.65
C GLU A 352 25.73 10.48 -34.28
N LEU A 353 25.08 9.72 -35.16
CA LEU A 353 25.62 8.54 -35.82
C LEU A 353 25.71 8.79 -37.32
N VAL A 354 26.92 9.08 -37.81
CA VAL A 354 27.16 9.43 -39.21
C VAL A 354 27.58 8.20 -40.03
N MET A 355 26.76 7.82 -41.01
CA MET A 355 27.02 6.69 -41.91
C MET A 355 27.66 7.13 -43.23
N GLN A 356 28.66 6.38 -43.69
CA GLN A 356 29.32 6.61 -44.97
C GLN A 356 28.62 5.80 -46.08
N PRO A 357 28.22 6.42 -47.20
CA PRO A 357 27.61 5.70 -48.32
C PRO A 357 28.60 4.71 -48.95
N ILE A 358 28.09 3.62 -49.49
CA ILE A 358 28.89 2.67 -50.26
C ILE A 358 29.08 3.24 -51.66
N GLU A 359 30.33 3.52 -52.00
CA GLU A 359 30.73 3.79 -53.38
C GLU A 359 30.85 2.50 -54.17
N GLN A 360 30.23 2.47 -55.35
CA GLN A 360 30.32 1.37 -56.30
C GLN A 360 31.07 1.85 -57.54
N GLY A 361 32.15 1.15 -57.88
CA GLY A 361 32.79 1.29 -59.17
C GLY A 361 31.88 0.73 -60.26
N VAL A 362 31.48 1.57 -61.20
CA VAL A 362 30.61 1.22 -62.32
C VAL A 362 31.30 1.60 -63.62
N THR A 363 31.34 0.69 -64.58
CA THR A 363 31.85 0.97 -65.93
C THR A 363 30.67 1.32 -66.84
N LEU A 364 30.63 2.57 -67.28
CA LEU A 364 29.66 3.02 -68.27
C LEU A 364 30.25 2.87 -69.67
N ARG A 365 29.56 2.09 -70.50
CA ARG A 365 29.82 1.98 -71.93
C ARG A 365 28.81 2.86 -72.66
N LEU A 366 29.25 4.02 -73.15
CA LEU A 366 28.44 4.95 -73.92
C LEU A 366 28.47 4.53 -75.40
N ASP A 367 27.35 4.04 -75.92
CA ASP A 367 27.20 3.63 -77.31
C ASP A 367 26.57 4.76 -78.14
N PHE A 368 27.34 5.32 -79.07
CA PHE A 368 26.89 6.41 -79.94
C PHE A 368 26.30 5.91 -81.28
N GLY A 369 26.28 4.59 -81.52
CA GLY A 369 25.96 4.01 -82.81
C GLY A 369 27.17 3.87 -83.75
N ASP A 370 26.98 3.15 -84.86
CA ASP A 370 27.99 2.92 -85.92
C ASP A 370 29.36 2.38 -85.42
N GLY A 371 29.34 1.59 -84.34
CA GLY A 371 30.54 1.00 -83.74
C GLY A 371 31.36 1.94 -82.85
N ARG A 372 30.90 3.17 -82.63
CA ARG A 372 31.57 4.15 -81.75
C ARG A 372 31.14 3.97 -80.31
N VAL A 373 32.04 3.40 -79.52
CA VAL A 373 31.84 3.11 -78.11
C VAL A 373 32.89 3.82 -77.28
N PHE A 374 32.46 4.48 -76.20
CA PHE A 374 33.35 5.07 -75.20
C PHE A 374 33.11 4.41 -73.85
N GLU A 375 34.16 3.92 -73.19
CA GLU A 375 34.07 3.31 -71.87
C GLU A 375 34.69 4.23 -70.83
N GLN A 376 33.96 4.47 -69.75
CA GLN A 376 34.45 5.23 -68.62
C GLN A 376 34.07 4.55 -67.32
N GLN A 377 35.08 4.33 -66.47
CA GLN A 377 34.87 3.88 -65.11
C GLN A 377 34.58 5.09 -64.22
N ILE A 378 33.47 5.03 -63.50
CA ILE A 378 33.04 6.06 -62.55
C ILE A 378 32.73 5.41 -61.20
N SER A 379 32.92 6.18 -60.13
CA SER A 379 32.44 5.80 -58.79
C SER A 379 31.10 6.48 -58.57
N ILE A 380 30.05 5.71 -58.30
CA ILE A 380 28.72 6.23 -57.95
C ILE A 380 28.35 5.69 -56.57
N GLU A 381 27.88 6.56 -55.68
CA GLU A 381 27.36 6.15 -54.37
C GLU A 381 26.02 5.42 -54.54
N LYS A 382 25.85 4.25 -53.92
CA LYS A 382 24.64 3.41 -54.07
C LYS A 382 23.34 4.05 -53.57
N ASN A 383 23.44 5.03 -52.67
CA ASN A 383 22.29 5.77 -52.13
C ASN A 383 21.79 6.90 -53.05
N THR A 384 22.47 7.16 -54.17
CA THR A 384 22.11 8.26 -55.08
C THR A 384 20.98 7.88 -56.05
N PRO A 385 20.12 8.85 -56.45
CA PRO A 385 19.15 8.64 -57.53
C PRO A 385 19.81 8.17 -58.83
N GLU A 386 21.04 8.61 -59.11
CA GLU A 386 21.82 8.24 -60.28
C GLU A 386 22.10 6.74 -60.34
N TYR A 387 22.55 6.15 -59.22
CA TYR A 387 22.77 4.70 -59.14
C TYR A 387 21.45 3.92 -59.28
N ASN A 388 20.40 4.35 -58.59
CA ASN A 388 19.08 3.70 -58.66
C ASN A 388 18.49 3.75 -60.07
N ARG A 389 18.61 4.89 -60.75
CA ARG A 389 18.17 5.05 -62.15
C ARG A 389 18.98 4.12 -63.05
N LEU A 390 20.30 4.12 -62.92
CA LEU A 390 21.18 3.26 -63.72
C LEU A 390 20.80 1.78 -63.56
N HIS A 391 20.56 1.35 -62.32
CA HIS A 391 20.12 0.00 -61.99
C HIS A 391 18.73 -0.32 -62.52
N SER A 392 17.82 0.67 -62.59
CA SER A 392 16.49 0.54 -63.20
C SER A 392 16.49 0.55 -64.74
N GLY A 393 17.66 0.69 -65.37
CA GLY A 393 17.81 0.69 -66.83
C GLY A 393 17.69 2.06 -67.50
N ASN A 394 17.88 3.15 -66.75
CA ASN A 394 17.88 4.51 -67.27
C ASN A 394 19.06 5.31 -66.71
N PHE A 395 19.83 5.99 -67.56
CA PHE A 395 20.90 6.87 -67.10
C PHE A 395 20.73 8.25 -67.74
N HIS A 396 20.33 9.24 -66.95
CA HIS A 396 20.08 10.62 -67.40
C HIS A 396 19.16 10.75 -68.64
N GLY A 397 18.14 9.89 -68.77
CA GLY A 397 17.18 9.92 -69.88
C GLY A 397 17.54 8.99 -71.05
N PHE A 398 18.73 8.37 -71.01
CA PHE A 398 19.17 7.36 -71.97
C PHE A 398 18.86 5.95 -71.45
N ARG A 399 18.56 5.03 -72.37
CA ARG A 399 18.31 3.64 -72.01
C ARG A 399 19.64 2.99 -71.61
N ALA A 400 19.71 2.47 -70.40
CA ALA A 400 20.86 1.74 -69.89
C ALA A 400 20.49 0.26 -69.75
N HIS A 401 21.42 -0.65 -70.08
CA HIS A 401 21.27 -2.08 -69.80
C HIS A 401 22.54 -2.63 -69.18
N ARG A 402 22.39 -3.37 -68.08
CA ARG A 402 23.52 -4.05 -67.43
C ARG A 402 24.02 -5.17 -68.34
N LEU A 403 25.32 -5.17 -68.62
CA LEU A 403 25.99 -6.26 -69.31
C LEU A 403 26.35 -7.33 -68.28
N VAL A 404 26.16 -8.60 -68.65
CA VAL A 404 26.57 -9.72 -67.81
C VAL A 404 28.07 -9.94 -68.02
N THR A 405 28.85 -9.73 -66.96
CA THR A 405 30.29 -9.98 -66.94
C THR A 405 30.59 -11.21 -66.08
N GLN A 406 31.72 -11.88 -66.36
CA GLN A 406 32.09 -13.13 -65.66
C GLN A 406 32.60 -12.89 -64.23
N ASP A 407 33.00 -11.67 -63.91
CA ASP A 407 33.57 -11.23 -62.63
C ASP A 407 32.56 -10.47 -61.75
N ASP A 408 31.27 -10.50 -62.10
CA ASP A 408 30.18 -9.74 -61.45
C ASP A 408 30.43 -8.22 -61.38
N SER A 409 31.33 -7.71 -62.24
CA SER A 409 31.57 -6.28 -62.37
C SER A 409 30.31 -5.55 -62.87
N GLU A 410 30.02 -4.39 -62.30
CA GLU A 410 28.88 -3.59 -62.72
C GLU A 410 29.22 -2.79 -63.99
N VAL A 411 28.91 -3.37 -65.15
CA VAL A 411 29.07 -2.73 -66.46
C VAL A 411 27.70 -2.43 -67.06
N TYR A 412 27.45 -1.18 -67.45
CA TYR A 412 26.19 -0.77 -68.08
C TYR A 412 26.46 -0.16 -69.45
N ASN A 413 25.74 -0.63 -70.46
CA ASN A 413 25.75 -0.04 -71.78
C ASN A 413 24.60 0.98 -71.91
N VAL A 414 24.96 2.25 -72.12
CA VAL A 414 24.06 3.38 -72.21
C VAL A 414 23.95 3.78 -73.67
N ASP A 415 22.74 3.70 -74.23
CA ASP A 415 22.47 4.03 -75.63
C ASP A 415 22.28 5.53 -75.80
N VAL A 416 23.27 6.19 -76.42
CA VAL A 416 23.34 7.65 -76.61
C VAL A 416 22.93 8.05 -78.05
N ARG A 417 22.33 7.14 -78.83
CA ARG A 417 21.91 7.44 -80.21
C ARG A 417 20.88 8.57 -80.24
N ILE A 418 21.18 9.63 -80.99
CA ILE A 418 20.44 10.90 -81.12
C ILE A 418 18.99 10.71 -81.63
N THR A 419 18.66 9.56 -82.21
CA THR A 419 17.32 9.23 -82.73
C THR A 419 16.36 8.61 -81.71
N SER A 420 16.83 8.28 -80.52
CA SER A 420 15.99 7.81 -79.42
C SER A 420 15.25 9.02 -78.85
N ARG A 421 13.92 9.12 -79.02
CA ARG A 421 13.14 10.11 -78.26
C ARG A 421 13.45 9.90 -76.77
N PRO A 422 13.84 10.94 -76.01
CA PRO A 422 14.08 10.79 -74.58
C PRO A 422 12.81 10.20 -73.96
N VAL A 423 12.95 9.02 -73.36
CA VAL A 423 11.84 8.43 -72.61
C VAL A 423 11.65 9.34 -71.41
N ALA A 424 10.46 9.93 -71.30
CA ALA A 424 10.16 10.87 -70.23
C ALA A 424 10.53 10.24 -68.87
N PRO A 425 11.26 10.96 -67.99
CA PRO A 425 11.51 10.46 -66.66
C PRO A 425 10.16 10.20 -66.00
N ASN A 426 9.95 8.98 -65.50
CA ASN A 426 8.75 8.65 -64.74
C ASN A 426 8.79 9.50 -63.46
N PHE A 427 8.09 10.63 -63.48
CA PHE A 427 7.85 11.47 -62.31
C PHE A 427 6.77 10.82 -61.47
N GLU A 428 7.13 9.77 -60.74
CA GLU A 428 6.40 9.39 -59.53
C GLU A 428 7.40 9.39 -58.39
N SER A 429 7.13 10.22 -57.39
CA SER A 429 7.87 10.38 -56.11
C SER A 429 8.97 11.48 -56.08
N ALA A 430 8.57 12.75 -56.16
CA ALA A 430 9.15 13.85 -55.37
C ALA A 430 8.45 15.18 -55.69
N ARG A 431 7.24 15.40 -55.15
CA ARG A 431 6.68 16.74 -55.01
C ARG A 431 6.64 17.06 -53.52
N GLY A 432 7.65 17.80 -53.06
CA GLY A 432 7.47 18.68 -51.92
C GLY A 432 6.55 19.81 -52.37
N GLU A 433 5.44 19.99 -51.68
CA GLU A 433 4.44 21.00 -51.99
C GLU A 433 4.40 22.03 -50.86
N SER A 434 4.79 23.26 -51.17
CA SER A 434 4.35 24.44 -50.43
C SER A 434 4.18 25.64 -51.40
N ALA A 435 2.91 26.03 -51.55
CA ALA A 435 2.31 27.29 -52.04
C ALA A 435 2.50 27.67 -53.55
N THR A 436 1.52 28.14 -54.33
CA THR A 436 0.23 28.81 -54.07
C THR A 436 -0.70 28.73 -55.32
N GLU A 437 -2.00 28.98 -55.13
CA GLU A 437 -3.21 28.69 -55.97
C GLU A 437 -3.29 29.26 -57.42
N PRO A 438 -4.28 28.78 -58.23
CA PRO A 438 -5.52 29.58 -58.34
C PRO A 438 -6.86 28.79 -58.34
N ALA A 439 -7.81 29.37 -57.59
CA ALA A 439 -9.27 29.41 -57.72
C ALA A 439 -10.02 28.30 -58.50
N HIS A 440 -10.62 27.37 -57.76
CA HIS A 440 -11.95 26.84 -58.08
C HIS A 440 -12.83 26.78 -56.81
N LYS A 441 -14.06 27.29 -56.96
CA LYS A 441 -15.10 27.51 -55.94
C LYS A 441 -15.36 26.29 -55.06
N ALA A 442 -15.21 26.47 -53.75
CA ALA A 442 -15.72 25.57 -52.73
C ALA A 442 -17.27 25.66 -52.62
N PRO A 443 -17.95 24.55 -52.25
CA PRO A 443 -19.34 24.63 -51.81
C PRO A 443 -19.41 25.47 -50.52
N LYS A 444 -20.36 26.40 -50.47
CA LYS A 444 -20.70 27.16 -49.25
C LYS A 444 -21.27 26.18 -48.22
N PHE A 445 -20.56 26.01 -47.10
CA PHE A 445 -21.15 25.50 -45.88
C PHE A 445 -21.68 26.69 -45.08
N GLU A 446 -22.93 26.60 -44.63
CA GLU A 446 -23.47 27.54 -43.65
C GLU A 446 -22.71 27.38 -42.34
N ASN A 447 -22.30 28.53 -41.79
CA ASN A 447 -21.70 28.63 -40.47
C ASN A 447 -22.81 28.42 -39.44
N VAL A 448 -22.98 27.17 -38.97
CA VAL A 448 -23.68 26.92 -37.71
C VAL A 448 -22.60 26.89 -36.63
N SER A 449 -22.31 28.07 -36.09
CA SER A 449 -21.74 28.18 -34.77
C SER A 449 -22.86 27.89 -33.77
N ASP A 450 -22.54 27.08 -32.76
CA ASP A 450 -23.22 26.97 -31.47
C ASP A 450 -24.71 26.58 -31.46
N GLU A 451 -24.99 25.28 -31.52
CA GLU A 451 -26.17 24.56 -30.98
C GLU A 451 -25.86 23.05 -31.13
N ALA A 452 -25.86 22.13 -30.16
CA ALA A 452 -26.37 22.07 -28.80
C ALA A 452 -25.47 21.18 -27.92
N ARG A 453 -24.94 21.74 -26.83
CA ARG A 453 -24.61 20.99 -25.62
C ARG A 453 -25.92 20.73 -24.87
N PRO A 454 -26.15 19.56 -24.25
CA PRO A 454 -27.27 19.42 -23.33
C PRO A 454 -27.11 20.41 -22.16
N GLU A 455 -28.13 21.25 -21.96
CA GLU A 455 -28.16 22.29 -20.93
C GLU A 455 -27.95 21.71 -19.52
N ARG A 456 -27.00 22.29 -18.80
CA ARG A 456 -26.95 22.21 -17.33
C ARG A 456 -28.11 23.02 -16.77
N ARG A 457 -28.81 22.46 -15.80
CA ARG A 457 -29.83 23.17 -15.02
C ARG A 457 -29.21 24.43 -14.39
N PRO A 458 -29.91 25.58 -14.40
CA PRO A 458 -29.44 26.79 -13.74
C PRO A 458 -29.31 26.55 -12.23
N ILE A 459 -28.15 26.91 -11.69
CA ILE A 459 -27.91 26.99 -10.25
C ILE A 459 -28.59 28.28 -9.78
N ASP A 460 -29.53 28.14 -8.86
CA ASP A 460 -30.15 29.26 -8.18
C ASP A 460 -29.10 30.00 -7.35
N ALA A 461 -28.91 31.27 -7.68
CA ALA A 461 -27.94 32.17 -7.05
C ALA A 461 -28.63 33.20 -6.14
N SER A 462 -29.73 32.84 -5.48
CA SER A 462 -30.26 33.62 -4.37
C SER A 462 -29.52 33.27 -3.06
N LEU A 463 -28.51 34.06 -2.73
CA LEU A 463 -28.02 34.19 -1.35
C LEU A 463 -29.16 34.71 -0.45
N PRO A 464 -29.43 34.10 0.71
CA PRO A 464 -30.06 34.84 1.79
C PRO A 464 -28.97 35.62 2.53
N VAL A 465 -29.05 36.93 2.40
CA VAL A 465 -28.36 37.91 3.23
C VAL A 465 -28.73 37.67 4.69
N ALA A 466 -27.73 37.59 5.56
CA ALA A 466 -27.93 37.77 6.98
C ALA A 466 -28.21 39.25 7.26
N GLU A 467 -29.44 39.56 7.68
CA GLU A 467 -29.76 40.77 8.43
C GLU A 467 -30.53 40.40 9.70
N GLY A 468 -30.24 41.16 10.74
CA GLY A 468 -30.45 40.78 12.12
C GLY A 468 -31.84 41.07 12.67
N ARG A 469 -32.11 40.35 13.77
CA ARG A 469 -32.68 40.84 15.04
C ARG A 469 -33.96 41.68 14.95
N ARG A 470 -35.07 41.10 15.41
CA ARG A 470 -35.84 41.63 16.57
C ARG A 470 -36.95 40.69 17.04
N GLU A 471 -37.21 40.85 18.33
CA GLU A 471 -38.16 40.18 19.21
C GLU A 471 -39.61 40.29 18.75
N ALA A 472 -40.44 39.28 19.08
CA ALA A 472 -41.72 39.48 19.76
C ALA A 472 -42.33 38.13 20.20
N GLU A 473 -43.04 38.22 21.31
CA GLU A 473 -43.58 37.20 22.20
C GLU A 473 -44.86 36.48 21.71
N ASN A 474 -45.12 35.33 22.36
CA ASN A 474 -46.40 34.73 22.77
C ASN A 474 -47.50 34.44 21.72
N VAL A 475 -47.94 33.17 21.61
CA VAL A 475 -49.15 32.62 22.28
C VAL A 475 -49.37 31.14 21.85
N VAL A 476 -49.84 30.37 22.84
CA VAL A 476 -50.23 28.96 22.99
C VAL A 476 -51.29 28.47 21.95
N GLU A 477 -51.24 27.20 21.50
CA GLU A 477 -52.17 26.11 21.92
C GLU A 477 -52.16 24.86 21.02
N ASN A 478 -51.84 23.73 21.66
CA ASN A 478 -52.40 22.37 21.58
C ASN A 478 -53.13 21.83 20.32
N THR A 479 -52.58 20.75 19.73
CA THR A 479 -53.25 19.50 19.30
C THR A 479 -52.10 18.55 18.85
N GLY A 480 -51.87 17.35 19.37
CA GLY A 480 -52.81 16.28 19.67
C GLY A 480 -52.78 15.26 18.52
N SER A 481 -52.30 14.03 18.78
CA SER A 481 -52.44 12.77 18.01
C SER A 481 -51.14 12.12 17.52
N LYS A 482 -50.66 11.15 18.31
CA LYS A 482 -50.07 9.88 17.83
C LYS A 482 -51.22 8.92 17.51
N PRO A 483 -51.08 7.97 16.57
CA PRO A 483 -51.89 6.78 16.54
C PRO A 483 -51.16 5.59 17.18
N ASP A 484 -51.79 5.03 18.22
CA ASP A 484 -51.61 3.66 18.71
C ASP A 484 -52.57 2.71 17.96
N PHE A 485 -52.20 1.43 17.89
CA PHE A 485 -53.05 0.27 17.64
C PHE A 485 -52.47 -0.88 18.50
N ASP A 486 -52.80 -0.98 19.79
CA ASP A 486 -53.90 -1.77 20.40
C ASP A 486 -54.45 -2.94 19.54
N TYR A 487 -54.75 -4.16 19.98
CA TYR A 487 -55.02 -4.88 21.26
C TYR A 487 -54.69 -6.40 20.99
N ASP A 488 -54.64 -7.38 21.91
CA ASP A 488 -55.54 -7.77 23.00
C ASP A 488 -54.78 -8.49 24.11
N ASP A 489 -55.10 -8.07 25.33
CA ASP A 489 -54.91 -8.74 26.61
C ASP A 489 -56.31 -9.24 27.01
N ASP A 490 -56.44 -10.49 27.45
CA ASP A 490 -57.63 -10.94 28.17
C ASP A 490 -57.16 -11.34 29.58
N ASP A 491 -57.64 -10.56 30.53
CA ASP A 491 -57.50 -10.67 31.97
C ASP A 491 -58.04 -12.02 32.50
N ASP A 492 -57.45 -12.49 33.61
CA ASP A 492 -58.26 -12.80 34.79
C ASP A 492 -57.40 -12.78 36.06
N ASP A 493 -58.05 -12.24 37.10
CA ASP A 493 -57.53 -11.63 38.31
C ASP A 493 -57.11 -12.62 39.41
N ASP A 494 -56.54 -12.03 40.46
CA ASP A 494 -56.50 -12.44 41.86
C ASP A 494 -55.34 -13.28 42.42
N SER A 495 -54.55 -12.52 43.20
CA SER A 495 -54.24 -12.79 44.61
C SER A 495 -52.94 -13.53 44.96
N ALA A 496 -52.29 -12.93 45.95
CA ALA A 496 -50.97 -13.27 46.47
C ALA A 496 -50.96 -14.57 47.26
N GLU A 497 -50.19 -15.57 46.82
CA GLU A 497 -49.68 -16.64 47.70
C GLU A 497 -48.24 -17.05 47.35
N LEU A 498 -47.44 -17.16 48.42
CA LEU A 498 -46.06 -17.60 48.45
C LEU A 498 -45.92 -19.11 48.14
N ARG A 499 -44.96 -19.48 47.27
CA ARG A 499 -43.99 -20.63 47.35
C ARG A 499 -43.65 -21.22 45.96
N PRO A 500 -42.59 -22.04 45.79
CA PRO A 500 -41.27 -22.00 46.43
C PRO A 500 -40.08 -22.21 45.44
N TRP A 501 -38.93 -21.68 45.83
CA TRP A 501 -37.59 -21.68 45.22
C TRP A 501 -36.92 -23.04 44.86
N TYR A 502 -37.60 -24.19 44.98
CA TYR A 502 -36.96 -25.52 44.92
C TYR A 502 -36.61 -26.07 43.52
N ARG A 503 -37.00 -25.40 42.42
CA ARG A 503 -36.67 -25.86 41.06
C ARG A 503 -35.29 -25.40 40.53
N ARG A 504 -34.59 -24.50 41.22
CA ARG A 504 -33.24 -24.06 40.82
C ARG A 504 -32.09 -24.80 41.53
N ALA A 505 -32.38 -25.59 42.57
CA ALA A 505 -31.35 -26.32 43.32
C ALA A 505 -30.92 -27.65 42.68
N ALA A 506 -31.74 -28.27 41.81
CA ALA A 506 -31.42 -29.56 41.18
C ALA A 506 -30.31 -29.47 40.11
N PHE A 507 -30.13 -28.31 39.48
CA PHE A 507 -29.11 -28.11 38.44
C PHE A 507 -27.70 -27.85 39.00
N LEU A 508 -27.61 -27.25 40.20
CA LEU A 508 -26.32 -26.98 40.85
C LEU A 508 -25.72 -28.22 41.54
N TRP A 509 -26.56 -29.14 42.03
CA TRP A 509 -26.09 -30.37 42.67
C TRP A 509 -25.75 -31.51 41.68
N GLY A 510 -26.37 -31.53 40.50
CA GLY A 510 -26.04 -32.50 39.44
C GLY A 510 -24.66 -32.27 38.80
N GLY A 511 -24.26 -31.00 38.61
CA GLY A 511 -22.95 -30.66 38.03
C GLY A 511 -21.77 -30.97 38.95
N LEU A 512 -21.95 -30.80 40.27
CA LEU A 512 -20.90 -31.09 41.25
C LEU A 512 -20.59 -32.59 41.35
N ALA A 513 -21.61 -33.45 41.24
CA ALA A 513 -21.45 -34.90 41.27
C ALA A 513 -20.65 -35.45 40.07
N VAL A 514 -20.80 -34.84 38.89
CA VAL A 514 -20.04 -35.22 37.68
C VAL A 514 -18.57 -34.83 37.79
N ILE A 515 -18.27 -33.66 38.37
CA ILE A 515 -16.89 -33.20 38.58
C ILE A 515 -16.17 -34.08 39.61
N VAL A 516 -16.85 -34.47 40.70
CA VAL A 516 -16.29 -35.38 41.71
C VAL A 516 -16.05 -36.80 41.12
N ALA A 517 -16.95 -37.28 40.25
CA ALA A 517 -16.77 -38.57 39.58
C ALA A 517 -15.57 -38.58 38.60
N VAL A 518 -15.33 -37.48 37.88
CA VAL A 518 -14.18 -37.34 36.96
C VAL A 518 -12.86 -37.26 37.73
N VAL A 519 -12.83 -36.56 38.87
CA VAL A 519 -11.63 -36.48 39.73
C VAL A 519 -11.34 -37.83 40.40
N ALA A 520 -12.37 -38.59 40.80
CA ALA A 520 -12.20 -39.94 41.33
C ALA A 520 -11.70 -40.94 40.26
N LEU A 521 -12.15 -40.81 39.00
CA LEU A 521 -11.69 -41.65 37.89
C LEU A 521 -10.23 -41.36 37.49
N ALA A 522 -9.77 -40.11 37.65
CA ALA A 522 -8.37 -39.72 37.42
C ALA A 522 -7.41 -40.26 38.51
N TRP A 523 -7.92 -40.53 39.72
CA TRP A 523 -7.15 -41.12 40.83
C TRP A 523 -7.08 -42.66 40.81
N LEU A 524 -7.97 -43.32 40.05
CA LEU A 524 -8.08 -44.78 39.97
C LEU A 524 -7.43 -45.40 38.72
N LEU A 525 -6.83 -44.59 37.84
CA LEU A 525 -6.06 -45.08 36.69
C LEU A 525 -4.59 -45.31 37.09
N PRO A 526 -3.99 -46.49 36.82
CA PRO A 526 -2.61 -46.77 37.17
C PRO A 526 -1.66 -45.81 36.43
N GLN A 527 -0.76 -45.17 37.17
CA GLN A 527 0.29 -44.33 36.60
C GLN A 527 1.28 -45.21 35.84
N TYR A 528 1.23 -45.16 34.51
CA TYR A 528 2.20 -45.81 33.64
C TYR A 528 3.46 -44.92 33.58
N THR A 529 4.47 -45.29 34.34
CA THR A 529 5.83 -44.76 34.24
C THR A 529 6.59 -45.56 33.18
N GLY A 530 6.90 -44.94 32.05
CA GLY A 530 7.73 -45.54 30.99
C GLY A 530 9.09 -44.85 30.92
N SER A 531 10.10 -45.52 31.46
CA SER A 531 11.53 -45.18 31.33
C SER A 531 12.01 -45.32 29.90
N SER A 532 13.08 -44.59 29.59
CA SER A 532 14.01 -44.80 28.48
C SER A 532 14.61 -46.22 28.52
N ASP A 533 14.29 -47.06 27.52
CA ASP A 533 15.19 -47.93 26.77
C ASP A 533 14.37 -48.82 25.78
N ASP A 534 14.83 -48.84 24.53
CA ASP A 534 14.38 -49.48 23.26
C ASP A 534 13.87 -50.95 23.32
N PRO A 535 13.19 -51.54 22.28
CA PRO A 535 13.51 -51.42 20.83
C PRO A 535 12.36 -51.46 19.79
N ALA A 536 12.65 -51.01 18.56
CA ALA A 536 11.87 -51.30 17.34
C ALA A 536 12.02 -52.79 16.93
N PRO A 537 11.03 -53.43 16.24
CA PRO A 537 10.95 -53.42 14.76
C PRO A 537 9.48 -53.56 14.23
N ALA A 538 9.08 -53.53 12.95
CA ALA A 538 9.55 -53.13 11.62
C ALA A 538 8.30 -53.28 10.68
N GLU A 539 8.49 -53.04 9.36
CA GLU A 539 7.57 -53.20 8.21
C GLU A 539 6.83 -51.91 7.82
N GLU A 540 6.96 -51.35 6.61
CA GLU A 540 7.70 -51.69 5.39
C GLU A 540 7.87 -50.38 4.61
N PHE A 541 9.12 -49.97 4.33
CA PHE A 541 9.43 -48.98 3.31
C PHE A 541 10.33 -49.66 2.29
N ALA A 542 9.75 -50.00 1.14
CA ALA A 542 10.53 -50.25 -0.07
C ALA A 542 10.84 -48.89 -0.70
N ALA A 543 12.12 -48.56 -0.72
CA ALA A 543 12.66 -47.50 -1.54
C ALA A 543 12.60 -47.91 -3.01
N ASP A 544 12.16 -47.00 -3.87
CA ASP A 544 12.83 -46.83 -5.16
C ASP A 544 12.98 -45.34 -5.44
N ALA A 545 14.26 -44.94 -5.48
CA ALA A 545 14.68 -43.65 -5.96
C ALA A 545 14.69 -43.71 -7.49
N ASN A 546 13.91 -42.85 -8.13
CA ASN A 546 14.39 -42.22 -9.35
C ASN A 546 13.83 -40.82 -9.48
N SER A 547 14.77 -39.91 -9.68
CA SER A 547 14.62 -38.54 -10.12
C SER A 547 13.54 -38.40 -11.19
N ASP A 548 12.55 -37.54 -10.94
CA ASP A 548 12.03 -36.69 -12.00
C ASP A 548 11.47 -35.37 -11.47
N GLN A 549 11.94 -34.33 -12.16
CA GLN A 549 11.45 -32.96 -12.29
C GLN A 549 10.11 -32.66 -11.58
N THR A 550 10.13 -31.68 -10.68
CA THR A 550 8.91 -30.94 -10.30
C THR A 550 8.39 -30.22 -11.54
N VAL A 551 7.58 -30.90 -12.33
CA VAL A 551 6.76 -30.29 -13.37
C VAL A 551 5.80 -29.34 -12.66
N ALA A 552 5.98 -28.04 -12.90
CA ALA A 552 4.99 -27.04 -12.59
C ALA A 552 3.66 -27.50 -13.21
N GLN A 553 2.65 -27.81 -12.38
CA GLN A 553 1.30 -28.03 -12.87
C GLN A 553 0.82 -26.73 -13.52
N ALA A 554 0.56 -26.79 -14.82
CA ALA A 554 -0.10 -25.73 -15.56
C ALA A 554 -1.47 -25.42 -14.92
N PRO A 555 -1.92 -24.14 -14.96
CA PRO A 555 -3.19 -23.75 -14.36
C PRO A 555 -4.33 -24.52 -15.02
N VAL A 556 -5.12 -25.24 -14.22
CA VAL A 556 -6.34 -25.90 -14.67
C VAL A 556 -7.27 -24.82 -15.21
N ALA A 557 -7.51 -24.83 -16.52
CA ALA A 557 -8.48 -23.94 -17.15
C ALA A 557 -9.87 -24.22 -16.57
N LEU A 558 -10.53 -23.17 -16.08
CA LEU A 558 -11.91 -23.24 -15.57
C LEU A 558 -12.83 -23.78 -16.67
N SER A 559 -13.68 -24.74 -16.32
CA SER A 559 -14.79 -25.12 -17.22
C SER A 559 -15.75 -23.94 -17.41
N PRO A 560 -16.50 -23.86 -18.51
CA PRO A 560 -17.44 -22.77 -18.75
C PRO A 560 -18.48 -22.59 -17.64
N GLU A 561 -18.91 -23.69 -17.01
CA GLU A 561 -19.85 -23.68 -15.89
C GLU A 561 -19.21 -23.13 -14.60
N GLU A 562 -17.95 -23.49 -14.32
CA GLU A 562 -17.23 -22.94 -13.16
C GLU A 562 -16.93 -21.45 -13.35
N GLN A 563 -16.60 -21.00 -14.57
CA GLN A 563 -16.41 -19.58 -14.86
C GLN A 563 -17.71 -18.79 -14.65
N ALA A 564 -18.85 -19.30 -15.14
CA ALA A 564 -20.15 -18.67 -14.95
C ALA A 564 -20.52 -18.56 -13.45
N ASP A 565 -20.24 -19.60 -12.66
CA ASP A 565 -20.45 -19.57 -11.21
C ASP A 565 -19.52 -18.58 -10.51
N VAL A 566 -18.23 -18.51 -10.88
CA VAL A 566 -17.28 -17.53 -10.34
C VAL A 566 -17.77 -16.10 -10.60
N ASP A 567 -18.17 -15.81 -11.84
CA ASP A 567 -18.66 -14.49 -12.23
C ASP A 567 -19.96 -14.13 -11.49
N TYR A 568 -20.86 -15.10 -11.32
CA TYR A 568 -22.09 -14.94 -10.56
C TYR A 568 -21.82 -14.65 -9.07
N LEU A 569 -20.99 -15.48 -8.41
CA LEU A 569 -20.64 -15.31 -7.00
C LEU A 569 -19.92 -13.98 -6.74
N ASN A 570 -19.09 -13.53 -7.69
CA ASN A 570 -18.37 -12.27 -7.57
C ASN A 570 -19.26 -11.04 -7.77
N SER A 571 -20.26 -11.12 -8.65
CA SER A 571 -21.10 -9.97 -9.03
C SER A 571 -22.33 -9.76 -8.14
N ASN A 572 -22.71 -10.74 -7.32
CA ASN A 572 -23.95 -10.71 -6.55
C ASN A 572 -23.72 -10.67 -5.03
N SER A 573 -24.53 -9.88 -4.32
CA SER A 573 -24.53 -9.77 -2.86
C SER A 573 -25.37 -10.84 -2.16
N VAL A 574 -26.32 -11.43 -2.89
CA VAL A 574 -27.15 -12.55 -2.43
C VAL A 574 -26.93 -13.70 -3.40
N TRP A 575 -26.48 -14.84 -2.88
CA TRP A 575 -26.22 -16.04 -3.66
C TRP A 575 -27.40 -16.99 -3.56
N ASP A 576 -27.87 -17.46 -4.70
CA ASP A 576 -28.99 -18.40 -4.81
C ASP A 576 -28.49 -19.74 -5.36
N LEU A 577 -28.71 -20.83 -4.61
CA LEU A 577 -28.29 -22.17 -4.99
C LEU A 577 -28.89 -22.60 -6.33
N ALA A 578 -30.09 -22.12 -6.69
CA ALA A 578 -30.73 -22.47 -7.96
C ALA A 578 -30.01 -21.90 -9.18
N LYS A 579 -29.14 -20.89 -9.01
CA LYS A 579 -28.39 -20.24 -10.09
C LYS A 579 -26.97 -20.80 -10.28
N ILE A 580 -26.56 -21.72 -9.41
CA ILE A 580 -25.24 -22.36 -9.42
C ILE A 580 -25.29 -23.63 -10.27
N GLN A 581 -24.37 -23.74 -11.22
CA GLN A 581 -24.37 -24.82 -12.21
C GLN A 581 -23.27 -25.87 -11.94
N SER A 582 -22.08 -25.42 -11.55
CA SER A 582 -20.89 -26.25 -11.35
C SER A 582 -20.88 -26.99 -10.01
N ASP A 583 -20.14 -28.10 -9.97
CA ASP A 583 -19.89 -28.86 -8.74
C ASP A 583 -19.03 -28.08 -7.73
N MET A 584 -18.18 -27.16 -8.20
CA MET A 584 -17.42 -26.23 -7.35
C MET A 584 -18.36 -25.34 -6.53
N GLY A 585 -19.35 -24.71 -7.19
CA GLY A 585 -20.31 -23.85 -6.52
C GLY A 585 -21.24 -24.63 -5.60
N LYS A 586 -21.73 -25.81 -6.03
CA LYS A 586 -22.60 -26.67 -5.21
C LYS A 586 -21.89 -27.17 -3.94
N SER A 587 -20.64 -27.62 -4.07
CA SER A 587 -19.84 -28.06 -2.91
C SER A 587 -19.53 -26.90 -1.95
N LEU A 588 -19.40 -25.67 -2.45
CA LEU A 588 -19.25 -24.49 -1.60
C LEU A 588 -20.51 -24.25 -0.74
N PHE A 589 -21.70 -24.29 -1.35
CA PHE A 589 -22.96 -24.14 -0.62
C PHE A 589 -23.17 -25.27 0.39
N GLN A 590 -22.83 -26.51 0.02
CA GLN A 590 -22.90 -27.65 0.92
C GLN A 590 -21.96 -27.47 2.13
N ALA A 591 -20.70 -27.07 1.91
CA ALA A 591 -19.74 -26.81 2.98
C ALA A 591 -20.21 -25.72 3.96
N ILE A 592 -20.83 -24.65 3.44
CA ILE A 592 -21.45 -23.61 4.27
C ILE A 592 -22.64 -24.19 5.06
N GLY A 593 -23.48 -24.98 4.41
CA GLY A 593 -24.68 -25.61 5.00
C GLY A 593 -24.36 -26.67 6.06
N GLU A 594 -23.20 -27.31 5.99
CA GLU A 594 -22.70 -28.26 6.99
C GLU A 594 -21.93 -27.56 8.13
N GLY A 595 -21.53 -26.30 7.92
CA GLY A 595 -20.68 -25.56 8.86
C GLY A 595 -19.24 -26.08 8.88
N ASP A 596 -18.76 -26.59 7.74
CA ASP A 596 -17.39 -27.08 7.59
C ASP A 596 -16.47 -25.95 7.10
N ILE A 597 -15.71 -25.38 8.03
CA ILE A 597 -14.77 -24.28 7.78
C ILE A 597 -13.66 -24.72 6.81
N ASP A 598 -13.18 -25.97 6.93
CA ASP A 598 -12.07 -26.46 6.11
C ASP A 598 -12.51 -26.66 4.67
N ALA A 599 -13.68 -27.25 4.45
CA ALA A 599 -14.22 -27.43 3.11
C ALA A 599 -14.54 -26.08 2.42
N VAL A 600 -15.00 -25.07 3.17
CA VAL A 600 -15.26 -23.74 2.60
C VAL A 600 -13.97 -23.06 2.15
N VAL A 601 -12.94 -23.00 3.01
CA VAL A 601 -11.72 -22.24 2.70
C VAL A 601 -10.86 -22.95 1.65
N ASN A 602 -10.90 -24.29 1.59
CA ASN A 602 -10.19 -25.08 0.55
C ASN A 602 -10.96 -25.20 -0.77
N ASN A 603 -12.19 -24.66 -0.86
CA ASN A 603 -12.96 -24.67 -2.09
C ASN A 603 -12.22 -23.85 -3.18
N PRO A 604 -12.17 -24.30 -4.44
CA PRO A 604 -11.46 -23.60 -5.52
C PRO A 604 -11.86 -22.13 -5.69
N TYR A 605 -13.09 -21.74 -5.34
CA TYR A 605 -13.53 -20.35 -5.37
C TYR A 605 -12.70 -19.46 -4.43
N TYR A 606 -12.33 -19.93 -3.24
CA TYR A 606 -11.55 -19.18 -2.24
C TYR A 606 -10.05 -19.48 -2.27
N ALA A 607 -9.66 -20.73 -2.55
CA ALA A 607 -8.28 -21.18 -2.43
C ALA A 607 -7.39 -20.74 -3.62
N VAL A 608 -7.97 -20.51 -4.81
CA VAL A 608 -7.21 -20.06 -5.99
C VAL A 608 -7.04 -18.55 -5.95
N THR A 609 -5.78 -18.10 -5.95
CA THR A 609 -5.42 -16.67 -5.88
C THR A 609 -6.09 -15.88 -7.01
N GLY A 610 -6.78 -14.79 -6.65
CA GLY A 610 -7.43 -13.89 -7.61
C GLY A 610 -8.80 -14.32 -8.12
N ARG A 611 -9.33 -15.49 -7.70
CA ARG A 611 -10.63 -15.99 -8.16
C ARG A 611 -11.83 -15.41 -7.40
N CYS A 612 -11.74 -15.30 -6.07
CA CYS A 612 -12.73 -14.58 -5.26
C CYS A 612 -12.39 -13.08 -5.23
N THR A 613 -13.17 -12.27 -5.96
CA THR A 613 -13.02 -10.81 -5.99
C THR A 613 -14.10 -10.08 -5.18
N ASN A 614 -15.14 -10.78 -4.73
CA ASN A 614 -16.18 -10.21 -3.89
C ASN A 614 -15.70 -9.99 -2.45
N GLU A 615 -15.64 -8.72 -2.05
CA GLU A 615 -15.15 -8.28 -0.74
C GLU A 615 -15.89 -8.93 0.44
N LYS A 616 -17.21 -9.11 0.32
CA LYS A 616 -18.03 -9.69 1.40
C LYS A 616 -17.83 -11.19 1.51
N ALA A 617 -17.67 -11.88 0.37
CA ALA A 617 -17.32 -13.30 0.34
C ALA A 617 -15.92 -13.54 0.97
N ASN A 618 -14.93 -12.72 0.59
CA ASN A 618 -13.60 -12.78 1.19
C ASN A 618 -13.62 -12.53 2.70
N LEU A 619 -14.38 -11.52 3.16
CA LEU A 619 -14.55 -11.24 4.58
C LEU A 619 -15.18 -12.42 5.34
N VAL A 620 -16.17 -13.10 4.76
CA VAL A 620 -16.77 -14.31 5.33
C VAL A 620 -15.70 -15.40 5.51
N ALA A 621 -14.91 -15.68 4.48
CA ALA A 621 -13.83 -16.67 4.53
C ALA A 621 -12.77 -16.34 5.59
N ASP A 622 -12.39 -15.07 5.72
CA ASP A 622 -11.46 -14.61 6.76
C ASP A 622 -12.03 -14.78 8.18
N LEU A 623 -13.30 -14.45 8.38
CA LEU A 623 -13.96 -14.54 9.69
C LEU A 623 -14.14 -15.99 10.15
N ILE A 624 -14.54 -16.90 9.26
CA ILE A 624 -14.67 -18.32 9.60
C ILE A 624 -13.30 -18.96 9.83
N TRP A 625 -12.29 -18.63 9.01
CA TRP A 625 -10.94 -19.19 9.16
C TRP A 625 -10.32 -18.78 10.49
N ARG A 626 -10.41 -17.50 10.86
CA ARG A 626 -9.93 -16.98 12.14
C ARG A 626 -10.62 -17.62 13.35
N ALA A 627 -11.88 -18.02 13.20
CA ALA A 627 -12.63 -18.65 14.27
C ALA A 627 -12.28 -20.13 14.47
N LYS A 628 -11.64 -20.78 13.51
CA LYS A 628 -11.28 -22.20 13.58
C LYS A 628 -10.39 -22.48 14.80
N GLY A 629 -10.77 -23.46 15.63
CA GLY A 629 -10.00 -23.82 16.83
C GLY A 629 -10.07 -22.80 17.99
N SER A 630 -10.79 -21.69 17.80
CA SER A 630 -11.04 -20.69 18.84
C SER A 630 -12.27 -21.05 19.69
N PHE A 631 -12.52 -20.30 20.76
CA PHE A 631 -13.75 -20.45 21.55
C PHE A 631 -15.03 -20.09 20.77
N SER A 632 -14.93 -19.33 19.66
CA SER A 632 -16.08 -19.00 18.82
C SER A 632 -16.30 -19.96 17.65
N ASP A 633 -15.47 -21.00 17.47
CA ASP A 633 -15.58 -22.01 16.40
C ASP A 633 -16.98 -22.63 16.36
N ALA A 634 -17.41 -23.22 17.47
CA ALA A 634 -18.72 -23.87 17.57
C ALA A 634 -19.90 -22.91 17.31
N ALA A 635 -19.77 -21.64 17.70
CA ALA A 635 -20.81 -20.63 17.47
C ALA A 635 -20.86 -20.19 16.00
N ASN A 636 -19.71 -20.08 15.33
CA ASN A 636 -19.61 -19.73 13.91
C ASN A 636 -20.08 -20.86 13.01
N ARG A 637 -19.73 -22.13 13.31
CA ARG A 637 -20.30 -23.28 12.61
C ARG A 637 -21.82 -23.36 12.72
N ARG A 638 -22.41 -22.95 13.85
CA ARG A 638 -23.88 -22.82 13.98
C ARG A 638 -24.43 -21.68 13.13
N THR A 639 -23.75 -20.53 13.10
CA THR A 639 -24.14 -19.41 12.23
C THR A 639 -24.16 -19.84 10.76
N MET A 640 -23.10 -20.49 10.28
CA MET A 640 -22.97 -21.00 8.90
C MET A 640 -24.16 -21.89 8.52
N ARG A 641 -24.49 -22.89 9.36
CA ARG A 641 -25.63 -23.78 9.14
C ARG A 641 -26.98 -23.07 9.08
N SER A 642 -27.12 -21.95 9.80
CA SER A 642 -28.35 -21.14 9.83
C SER A 642 -28.44 -20.05 8.75
N THR A 643 -27.37 -19.85 7.97
CA THR A 643 -27.28 -18.78 6.98
C THR A 643 -28.10 -19.10 5.73
N ILE A 644 -28.16 -20.37 5.33
CA ILE A 644 -28.90 -20.79 4.14
C ILE A 644 -30.40 -20.74 4.48
N LYS A 645 -31.09 -19.72 3.98
CA LYS A 645 -32.54 -19.57 4.12
C LYS A 645 -33.18 -19.63 2.74
N ASN A 646 -34.14 -20.53 2.55
CA ASN A 646 -34.84 -20.75 1.28
C ASN A 646 -33.89 -20.98 0.08
N GLY A 647 -32.77 -21.67 0.30
CA GLY A 647 -31.77 -21.93 -0.75
C GLY A 647 -30.87 -20.73 -1.11
N SER A 648 -30.94 -19.65 -0.34
CA SER A 648 -30.16 -18.42 -0.58
C SER A 648 -29.26 -18.04 0.59
N ILE A 649 -28.17 -17.34 0.30
CA ILE A 649 -27.20 -16.78 1.24
C ILE A 649 -27.09 -15.28 0.99
N ASP A 650 -27.51 -14.46 1.96
CA ASP A 650 -27.22 -13.02 1.97
C ASP A 650 -25.83 -12.79 2.60
N LEU A 651 -24.84 -12.39 1.78
CA LEU A 651 -23.47 -12.20 2.23
C LEU A 651 -23.32 -11.09 3.28
N LYS A 652 -24.17 -10.04 3.21
CA LYS A 652 -24.12 -8.94 4.17
C LYS A 652 -24.59 -9.44 5.53
N ALA A 653 -25.78 -10.02 5.58
CA ALA A 653 -26.32 -10.59 6.81
C ALA A 653 -25.41 -11.70 7.37
N PHE A 654 -24.80 -12.50 6.50
CA PHE A 654 -23.87 -13.56 6.91
C PHE A 654 -22.60 -12.99 7.55
N SER A 655 -21.93 -12.07 6.87
CA SER A 655 -20.71 -11.42 7.38
C SER A 655 -20.97 -10.66 8.68
N ASP A 656 -22.09 -9.94 8.81
CA ASP A 656 -22.44 -9.19 10.02
C ASP A 656 -22.69 -10.12 11.22
N ASN A 657 -23.31 -11.28 11.01
CA ASN A 657 -23.54 -12.27 12.06
C ASN A 657 -22.26 -12.99 12.50
N LEU A 658 -21.32 -13.24 11.57
CA LEU A 658 -19.99 -13.77 11.90
C LEU A 658 -19.12 -12.72 12.62
N ALA A 659 -19.17 -11.45 12.20
CA ALA A 659 -18.39 -10.37 12.79
C ALA A 659 -18.74 -10.11 14.26
N LYS A 660 -20.02 -10.26 14.64
CA LYS A 660 -20.49 -10.20 16.04
C LYS A 660 -19.88 -11.27 16.94
N ARG A 661 -19.36 -12.36 16.35
CA ARG A 661 -18.84 -13.54 17.05
C ARG A 661 -17.35 -13.76 16.77
N ARG A 662 -16.64 -12.69 16.38
CA ARG A 662 -15.19 -12.73 16.15
C ARG A 662 -14.46 -13.20 17.42
N PRO A 663 -13.48 -14.12 17.30
CA PRO A 663 -12.72 -14.58 18.46
C PRO A 663 -11.90 -13.43 19.05
N SER A 664 -11.99 -13.24 20.36
CA SER A 664 -11.13 -12.33 21.12
C SER A 664 -9.85 -13.01 21.61
N GLU A 665 -9.85 -14.34 21.70
CA GLU A 665 -8.74 -15.17 22.19
C GLU A 665 -8.64 -16.47 21.37
N LYS A 666 -7.44 -17.05 21.26
CA LYS A 666 -7.15 -18.28 20.49
C LYS A 666 -7.65 -18.23 19.03
N ALA A 667 -7.59 -17.06 18.41
CA ALA A 667 -7.87 -16.94 16.98
C ALA A 667 -6.85 -17.74 16.17
N ASN A 668 -7.29 -18.31 15.06
CA ASN A 668 -6.38 -18.92 14.11
C ASN A 668 -5.62 -17.82 13.34
N GLU A 669 -4.31 -17.77 13.54
CA GLU A 669 -3.40 -16.82 12.90
C GLU A 669 -2.68 -17.41 11.68
N ALA A 670 -2.85 -18.70 11.40
CA ALA A 670 -2.26 -19.33 10.24
C ALA A 670 -2.83 -18.71 8.94
N PRO A 671 -2.01 -18.56 7.89
CA PRO A 671 -2.53 -18.12 6.59
C PRO A 671 -3.59 -19.11 6.07
N ARG A 672 -4.56 -18.59 5.32
CA ARG A 672 -5.55 -19.46 4.64
C ARG A 672 -4.81 -20.37 3.65
N PRO A 673 -5.27 -21.62 3.46
CA PRO A 673 -4.73 -22.48 2.41
C PRO A 673 -4.92 -21.82 1.04
N VAL A 674 -3.86 -21.82 0.24
CA VAL A 674 -3.82 -21.30 -1.13
C VAL A 674 -3.40 -22.43 -2.06
N LYS A 675 -4.05 -22.53 -3.22
CA LYS A 675 -3.75 -23.50 -4.29
C LYS A 675 -3.11 -22.82 -5.50
#